data_AF-B0ETK3-F1
#
_entry.id   AF-B0ETK3-F1
#
_cell.length_a   1.000
_cell.length_b   1.000
_cell.length_c   1.000
_cell.angle_alpha   90.00
_cell.angle_beta   90.00
_cell.angle_gamma   90.00
#
_symmetry.space_group_name_H-M   'P 1'
#
loop_
_entity.id
_entity.type
_entity.pdbx_description
1 polymer ?
#
loop_
_entity_poly.entity_id
_entity_poly.type
_entity_poly.pdbx_seq_one_letter_code
_entity_poly.pdbx_strand_id
1 'polypeptide(L)'
;MVITSVTPLIGIFFFICLTNGCQCVIYSDTQKLDKECTYSGDGCDYILYGDWETKFQGNNVLSFGKLFIYSSVTLTSQYLMIFTSVELNSNVLLTVNGNIQIESTITINKGAKIIANGQWHILGSMIIYPNNDNVPLFEGWKCNSLQLDKKKFNIIVPTSFNGCIDIFSLIDSSILNTDSSSNNYLSTDFPILDNTIQLVSNQRLIRYCSSSISFDYSVKCHMNGTIYKSSLSLSDYSYPFTFPHCPCEELNKECSLIIDVDYVDFQLMNLPNTNIYSSHSLIILSLIKIRELYFYCIKCSIKIQIIKECNFILFGNGIQLFDVHSSNFFSIQFTYNYTSFINTLSIDSFFKGGQAKLTISDNAVVESILSLKNINLTIESLKEVVVLIKSINSSIKSISGKYVLITNTPMIINQNQSTNNCYVIECVNEICYCLVCFEKYKIVNKICIKDDDIPSGFDLIQSIYSNCIWDLFNIKTNERICILCESGYILYEGNCLIESDCLVAIVNRCVQCSFGYLNPSFKCQGCSDNNCEFCTNTKCLECSFHSYINQEDCVFDSNKQNKFECKDGYYLSFNKCISCLSFDSHCILCEKGRCKRCENGYFISDGKCVLEQNCNIIQNGICQGCSENKVLDINHRCVEPIDNCVLYNGNECIKCEDLMYFDGISCNFRDRYCQKYYQGMPCRRCKDKYYLTKQNMCSVCENCQTCSSENYCLTCNSTSFLSNHKCKSNNELIGKCSIFTPTGGCSLCKDGYFLNEFDCIKCPIECKTCFYEHCLTCADDCYQHYNGSCLPKNTLQGCAVEITQFGCTQCKDGFFHDINICKQCNKTCRTCNEYNECTSCNEELVFSRSRCISLEGINHCKIILQIKMSKM
;
A
#
# COMPACT_ATOMS: atom_id res chain seq x y z
N MET A 1 7.68 19.56 -25.07
CA MET A 1 7.68 18.33 -24.24
C MET A 1 6.25 17.95 -24.02
N VAL A 2 5.84 16.78 -24.50
CA VAL A 2 4.44 16.50 -24.87
C VAL A 2 3.81 15.62 -23.80
N ILE A 3 2.77 16.12 -23.13
CA ILE A 3 1.88 15.28 -22.31
C ILE A 3 1.03 14.46 -23.27
N THR A 4 1.06 13.14 -23.12
CA THR A 4 0.36 12.19 -23.99
C THR A 4 -0.75 11.49 -23.21
N SER A 5 -2.00 11.93 -23.42
CA SER A 5 -3.28 11.37 -22.96
C SER A 5 -3.92 11.93 -21.68
N VAL A 6 -5.22 12.27 -21.81
CA VAL A 6 -6.22 12.55 -20.76
C VAL A 6 -7.52 11.91 -21.24
N THR A 7 -8.22 11.14 -20.41
CA THR A 7 -9.54 10.55 -20.70
C THR A 7 -10.58 11.09 -19.70
N PRO A 8 -11.70 11.71 -20.14
CA PRO A 8 -12.75 12.19 -19.24
C PRO A 8 -14.00 11.30 -19.23
N LEU A 9 -14.66 11.20 -18.07
CA LEU A 9 -16.07 10.88 -17.92
C LEU A 9 -16.75 12.13 -17.30
N ILE A 10 -17.49 12.88 -18.15
CA ILE A 10 -18.44 13.97 -17.84
C ILE A 10 -17.83 15.32 -17.34
N GLY A 11 -18.14 16.44 -18.04
CA GLY A 11 -17.57 17.81 -17.86
C GLY A 11 -18.02 18.55 -16.59
N ILE A 12 -17.47 19.71 -16.15
CA ILE A 12 -16.90 20.90 -16.84
C ILE A 12 -15.76 21.58 -15.98
N PHE A 13 -14.93 22.45 -16.59
CA PHE A 13 -13.53 22.93 -16.33
C PHE A 13 -13.29 24.19 -15.43
N PHE A 14 -12.00 24.53 -15.07
CA PHE A 14 -11.32 25.88 -15.14
C PHE A 14 -9.79 25.88 -14.79
N PHE A 15 -8.96 26.70 -15.48
CA PHE A 15 -7.55 27.06 -15.15
C PHE A 15 -7.42 28.59 -14.97
N ILE A 16 -6.74 29.09 -13.92
CA ILE A 16 -6.52 30.54 -13.68
C ILE A 16 -5.03 30.82 -13.44
N CYS A 17 -4.46 31.82 -14.13
CA CYS A 17 -3.11 32.33 -13.91
C CYS A 17 -3.13 33.85 -13.63
N LEU A 18 -2.47 34.28 -12.55
CA LEU A 18 -2.16 35.67 -12.17
C LEU A 18 -0.65 35.68 -11.89
N THR A 19 0.27 36.54 -12.34
CA THR A 19 0.32 37.83 -13.05
C THR A 19 1.65 37.80 -13.85
N ASN A 20 1.68 37.57 -15.16
CA ASN A 20 1.54 38.57 -16.22
C ASN A 20 1.28 37.83 -17.55
N GLY A 21 0.05 37.32 -17.70
CA GLY A 21 -0.51 36.85 -18.96
C GLY A 21 -0.62 35.33 -19.09
N CYS A 22 -1.84 34.81 -18.96
CA CYS A 22 -2.36 33.60 -19.62
C CYS A 22 -3.89 33.67 -19.68
N GLN A 23 -4.48 33.09 -20.74
CA GLN A 23 -5.93 33.11 -21.01
C GLN A 23 -6.42 31.69 -21.33
N CYS A 24 -7.42 31.21 -20.57
CA CYS A 24 -8.32 30.10 -20.95
C CYS A 24 -9.62 30.20 -20.15
N VAL A 25 -10.76 30.26 -20.85
CA VAL A 25 -12.13 30.27 -20.28
C VAL A 25 -13.06 29.44 -21.20
N ILE A 26 -14.07 28.79 -20.61
CA ILE A 26 -14.81 27.59 -21.10
C ILE A 26 -16.30 27.89 -21.43
N TYR A 27 -17.00 27.01 -22.19
CA TYR A 27 -18.31 26.32 -21.93
C TYR A 27 -19.04 25.82 -23.21
N SER A 28 -20.13 25.07 -23.01
CA SER A 28 -20.64 23.90 -23.73
C SER A 28 -21.36 24.07 -25.08
N ASP A 29 -21.71 22.90 -25.62
CA ASP A 29 -22.61 22.57 -26.74
C ASP A 29 -22.09 22.79 -28.15
N THR A 30 -21.82 21.65 -28.79
CA THR A 30 -21.53 21.46 -30.21
C THR A 30 -20.24 22.12 -30.72
N GLN A 31 -19.35 21.26 -31.22
CA GLN A 31 -18.11 21.53 -31.96
C GLN A 31 -16.80 21.40 -31.17
N LYS A 32 -15.99 20.49 -31.72
CA LYS A 32 -14.61 20.15 -31.38
C LYS A 32 -13.71 21.36 -31.69
N LEU A 33 -12.95 21.82 -30.69
CA LEU A 33 -11.81 22.71 -30.92
C LEU A 33 -10.57 22.04 -30.33
N ASP A 34 -9.77 21.44 -31.21
CA ASP A 34 -8.42 21.00 -30.92
C ASP A 34 -7.56 22.26 -30.70
N LYS A 35 -7.24 22.58 -29.44
CA LYS A 35 -6.12 23.47 -29.13
C LYS A 35 -5.24 22.84 -28.06
N GLU A 36 -4.00 22.64 -28.48
CA GLU A 36 -2.85 22.34 -27.63
C GLU A 36 -2.62 23.49 -26.64
N CYS A 37 -2.53 23.18 -25.34
CA CYS A 37 -1.89 24.07 -24.38
C CYS A 37 -0.42 23.65 -24.25
N THR A 38 0.45 24.16 -25.13
CA THR A 38 1.89 24.17 -24.87
C THR A 38 2.21 25.31 -23.93
N TYR A 39 2.82 25.04 -22.78
CA TYR A 39 3.37 26.08 -21.93
C TYR A 39 4.85 25.85 -21.62
N SER A 40 5.59 26.95 -21.71
CA SER A 40 6.99 27.12 -21.33
C SER A 40 7.04 28.30 -20.37
N GLY A 41 6.83 28.04 -19.08
CA GLY A 41 6.97 29.07 -18.05
C GLY A 41 6.93 28.44 -16.67
N ASP A 42 7.92 28.77 -15.86
CA ASP A 42 7.96 28.42 -14.44
C ASP A 42 6.91 29.26 -13.68
N GLY A 43 6.17 28.65 -12.74
CA GLY A 43 5.45 29.39 -11.69
C GLY A 43 3.93 29.64 -11.82
N CYS A 44 3.18 28.86 -12.61
CA CYS A 44 1.71 28.99 -12.71
C CYS A 44 0.94 28.29 -11.58
N ASP A 45 -0.19 28.83 -11.15
CA ASP A 45 -1.12 28.18 -10.22
C ASP A 45 -2.06 27.19 -10.96
N TYR A 46 -2.37 26.07 -10.31
CA TYR A 46 -3.13 24.92 -10.82
C TYR A 46 -4.31 24.61 -9.90
N ILE A 47 -5.48 24.38 -10.48
CA ILE A 47 -6.68 23.96 -9.77
C ILE A 47 -7.22 22.69 -10.45
N LEU A 48 -7.41 21.61 -9.70
CA LEU A 48 -7.89 20.32 -10.21
C LEU A 48 -9.29 19.99 -9.66
N TYR A 49 -10.23 19.69 -10.57
CA TYR A 49 -11.64 19.33 -10.29
C TYR A 49 -12.07 18.11 -11.13
N GLY A 50 -12.56 17.05 -10.49
CA GLY A 50 -12.89 15.74 -11.10
C GLY A 50 -11.90 14.61 -10.75
N ASP A 51 -12.31 13.35 -10.90
CA ASP A 51 -11.45 12.19 -10.61
C ASP A 51 -10.45 11.95 -11.76
N TRP A 52 -9.19 12.39 -11.58
CA TRP A 52 -8.20 12.44 -12.67
C TRP A 52 -6.94 11.62 -12.37
N GLU A 53 -6.38 10.99 -13.40
CA GLU A 53 -5.00 10.47 -13.41
C GLU A 53 -4.15 11.37 -14.33
N THR A 54 -3.27 12.19 -13.74
CA THR A 54 -2.42 13.12 -14.49
C THR A 54 -0.99 12.62 -14.55
N LYS A 55 -0.46 12.43 -15.76
CA LYS A 55 0.93 12.02 -16.01
C LYS A 55 1.73 13.20 -16.53
N PHE A 56 2.72 13.65 -15.77
CA PHE A 56 3.62 14.72 -16.21
C PHE A 56 4.81 14.15 -17.00
N GLN A 57 5.10 14.75 -18.16
CA GLN A 57 6.27 14.43 -18.99
C GLN A 57 7.07 15.72 -19.20
N GLY A 58 8.37 15.71 -18.88
CA GLY A 58 9.18 16.92 -18.71
C GLY A 58 10.68 16.68 -18.86
N ASN A 59 11.47 17.75 -18.76
CA ASN A 59 12.93 17.63 -18.57
C ASN A 59 13.17 17.37 -17.08
N ASN A 60 14.41 17.10 -16.67
CA ASN A 60 14.79 16.58 -15.34
C ASN A 60 14.04 17.14 -14.10
N VAL A 61 13.55 18.39 -14.13
CA VAL A 61 12.75 19.03 -13.06
C VAL A 61 11.54 19.75 -13.67
N LEU A 62 10.39 19.69 -12.98
CA LEU A 62 9.13 20.35 -13.31
C LEU A 62 8.74 21.31 -12.19
N SER A 63 8.68 22.62 -12.47
CA SER A 63 8.29 23.64 -11.48
C SER A 63 6.89 24.18 -11.71
N PHE A 64 6.12 24.23 -10.64
CA PHE A 64 4.72 24.62 -10.58
C PHE A 64 4.52 25.67 -9.48
N GLY A 65 3.53 26.55 -9.66
CA GLY A 65 3.03 27.44 -8.62
C GLY A 65 2.19 26.69 -7.59
N LYS A 66 1.04 27.24 -7.22
CA LYS A 66 0.16 26.64 -6.21
C LYS A 66 -0.70 25.54 -6.80
N LEU A 67 -0.92 24.45 -6.08
CA LEU A 67 -1.82 23.36 -6.47
C LEU A 67 -3.03 23.30 -5.55
N PHE A 68 -4.24 23.46 -6.08
CA PHE A 68 -5.49 23.31 -5.35
C PHE A 68 -6.24 22.05 -5.81
N ILE A 69 -6.64 21.20 -4.86
CA ILE A 69 -7.25 19.89 -5.12
C ILE A 69 -8.65 19.86 -4.49
N TYR A 70 -9.68 19.79 -5.32
CA TYR A 70 -11.09 19.76 -4.89
C TYR A 70 -11.76 18.39 -5.05
N SER A 71 -11.08 17.43 -5.66
CA SER A 71 -11.50 16.05 -5.92
C SER A 71 -10.32 15.10 -5.78
N SER A 72 -10.56 13.79 -5.72
CA SER A 72 -9.46 12.82 -5.62
C SER A 72 -8.64 12.76 -6.90
N VAL A 73 -7.31 12.83 -6.79
CA VAL A 73 -6.40 12.94 -7.94
C VAL A 73 -5.18 12.05 -7.76
N THR A 74 -4.72 11.45 -8.85
CA THR A 74 -3.42 10.76 -8.91
C THR A 74 -2.43 11.53 -9.77
N LEU A 75 -1.34 12.02 -9.18
CA LEU A 75 -0.20 12.64 -9.87
C LEU A 75 0.87 11.58 -10.11
N THR A 76 1.34 11.45 -11.34
CA THR A 76 2.45 10.53 -11.67
C THR A 76 3.52 11.26 -12.48
N SER A 77 4.77 11.16 -12.03
CA SER A 77 5.92 11.77 -12.71
C SER A 77 7.20 10.96 -12.51
N GLN A 78 8.01 10.88 -13.57
CA GLN A 78 9.37 10.31 -13.53
C GLN A 78 10.41 11.35 -13.09
N TYR A 79 10.02 12.64 -13.12
CA TYR A 79 10.85 13.81 -12.85
C TYR A 79 10.45 14.45 -11.51
N LEU A 80 11.37 15.22 -10.90
CA LEU A 80 11.08 15.97 -9.69
C LEU A 80 10.03 17.05 -9.97
N MET A 81 8.91 17.02 -9.23
CA MET A 81 7.86 18.03 -9.28
C MET A 81 8.03 19.01 -8.11
N ILE A 82 8.18 20.29 -8.40
CA ILE A 82 8.32 21.36 -7.40
C ILE A 82 7.03 22.17 -7.39
N PHE A 83 6.37 22.29 -6.25
CA PHE A 83 5.19 23.14 -6.07
C PHE A 83 5.48 24.24 -5.07
N THR A 84 5.03 25.47 -5.35
CA THR A 84 5.17 26.55 -4.36
C THR A 84 4.29 26.25 -3.14
N SER A 85 3.03 25.87 -3.33
CA SER A 85 2.14 25.41 -2.26
C SER A 85 1.16 24.34 -2.74
N VAL A 86 0.60 23.55 -1.84
CA VAL A 86 -0.44 22.54 -2.14
C VAL A 86 -1.60 22.70 -1.16
N GLU A 87 -2.85 22.70 -1.64
CA GLU A 87 -4.05 22.79 -0.81
C GLU A 87 -5.04 21.68 -1.19
N LEU A 88 -5.38 20.83 -0.23
CA LEU A 88 -6.35 19.75 -0.36
C LEU A 88 -7.66 20.17 0.30
N ASN A 89 -8.76 20.14 -0.45
CA ASN A 89 -10.09 20.38 0.09
C ASN A 89 -10.58 19.19 0.95
N SER A 90 -11.71 19.36 1.65
CA SER A 90 -12.24 18.35 2.55
C SER A 90 -12.57 17.03 1.83
N ASN A 91 -12.25 15.89 2.45
CA ASN A 91 -12.53 14.53 1.97
C ASN A 91 -11.92 14.15 0.60
N VAL A 92 -10.83 14.78 0.17
CA VAL A 92 -10.14 14.42 -1.08
C VAL A 92 -8.96 13.46 -0.84
N LEU A 93 -8.67 12.58 -1.80
CA LEU A 93 -7.49 11.73 -1.80
C LEU A 93 -6.48 12.19 -2.86
N LEU A 94 -5.29 12.59 -2.44
CA LEU A 94 -4.17 12.84 -3.33
C LEU A 94 -3.24 11.62 -3.35
N THR A 95 -3.05 11.00 -4.50
CA THR A 95 -2.02 9.96 -4.69
C THR A 95 -0.87 10.53 -5.51
N VAL A 96 0.37 10.45 -5.01
CA VAL A 96 1.56 10.90 -5.76
C VAL A 96 2.47 9.72 -6.03
N ASN A 97 2.77 9.50 -7.30
CA ASN A 97 3.70 8.49 -7.81
C ASN A 97 4.90 9.21 -8.46
N GLY A 98 5.85 9.67 -7.66
CA GLY A 98 7.03 10.38 -8.16
C GLY A 98 7.70 11.24 -7.09
N ASN A 99 8.78 11.91 -7.45
CA ASN A 99 9.50 12.77 -6.52
C ASN A 99 8.84 14.16 -6.47
N ILE A 100 8.59 14.68 -5.27
CA ILE A 100 7.92 15.97 -5.07
C ILE A 100 8.64 16.84 -4.04
N GLN A 101 8.68 18.14 -4.31
CA GLN A 101 9.14 19.17 -3.40
C GLN A 101 8.05 20.23 -3.22
N ILE A 102 7.80 20.65 -1.98
CA ILE A 102 6.85 21.70 -1.63
C ILE A 102 7.61 22.83 -0.94
N GLU A 103 7.58 24.03 -1.52
CA GLU A 103 8.45 25.14 -1.10
C GLU A 103 7.93 25.95 0.09
N SER A 104 6.62 26.21 0.15
CA SER A 104 6.05 27.20 1.10
C SER A 104 4.99 26.63 2.06
N THR A 105 3.87 26.11 1.57
CA THR A 105 2.82 25.58 2.44
C THR A 105 2.11 24.36 1.85
N ILE A 106 1.71 23.43 2.72
CA ILE A 106 0.75 22.38 2.41
C ILE A 106 -0.45 22.47 3.35
N THR A 107 -1.65 22.70 2.80
CA THR A 107 -2.89 22.80 3.56
C THR A 107 -3.71 21.53 3.36
N ILE A 108 -4.04 20.84 4.46
CA ILE A 108 -4.81 19.59 4.46
C ILE A 108 -6.12 19.84 5.20
N ASN A 109 -7.23 19.96 4.45
CA ASN A 109 -8.56 20.15 5.05
C ASN A 109 -9.16 18.85 5.60
N LYS A 110 -10.26 18.97 6.35
CA LYS A 110 -10.88 17.87 7.09
C LYS A 110 -11.18 16.65 6.20
N GLY A 111 -10.65 15.50 6.59
CA GLY A 111 -10.86 14.22 5.91
C GLY A 111 -10.03 14.02 4.64
N ALA A 112 -9.21 15.00 4.24
CA ALA A 112 -8.27 14.83 3.14
C ALA A 112 -7.11 13.88 3.51
N LYS A 113 -6.61 13.14 2.52
CA LYS A 113 -5.52 12.17 2.68
C LYS A 113 -4.52 12.23 1.54
N ILE A 114 -3.29 11.85 1.83
CA ILE A 114 -2.20 11.78 0.87
C ILE A 114 -1.61 10.36 0.87
N ILE A 115 -1.61 9.70 -0.29
CA ILE A 115 -0.80 8.51 -0.54
C ILE A 115 0.49 8.95 -1.23
N ALA A 116 1.62 8.70 -0.58
CA ALA A 116 2.89 9.26 -0.93
C ALA A 116 3.90 8.19 -1.35
N ASN A 117 4.21 8.16 -2.64
CA ASN A 117 5.21 7.28 -3.22
C ASN A 117 6.36 8.11 -3.81
N GLY A 118 7.59 7.61 -3.74
CA GLY A 118 8.79 8.35 -4.17
C GLY A 118 9.38 9.23 -3.07
N GLN A 119 10.18 10.23 -3.46
CA GLN A 119 10.86 11.14 -2.53
C GLN A 119 10.00 12.38 -2.25
N TRP A 120 9.91 12.77 -0.99
CA TRP A 120 9.15 13.94 -0.56
C TRP A 120 10.05 14.94 0.16
N HIS A 121 10.07 16.18 -0.31
CA HIS A 121 10.80 17.28 0.31
C HIS A 121 9.85 18.41 0.68
N ILE A 122 9.62 18.62 1.97
CA ILE A 122 8.72 19.66 2.50
C ILE A 122 9.58 20.74 3.14
N LEU A 123 9.79 21.82 2.39
CA LEU A 123 10.52 23.01 2.85
C LEU A 123 9.61 23.96 3.65
N GLY A 124 8.29 23.78 3.58
CA GLY A 124 7.30 24.75 4.04
C GLY A 124 6.51 24.33 5.29
N SER A 125 5.54 25.15 5.68
CA SER A 125 4.62 24.85 6.78
C SER A 125 3.49 23.91 6.35
N MET A 126 3.07 23.02 7.24
CA MET A 126 1.90 22.17 7.07
C MET A 126 0.73 22.72 7.91
N ILE A 127 -0.37 23.11 7.26
CA ILE A 127 -1.60 23.57 7.90
C ILE A 127 -2.61 22.43 7.89
N ILE A 128 -3.03 21.97 9.07
CA ILE A 128 -3.87 20.77 9.21
C ILE A 128 -5.20 21.15 9.85
N TYR A 129 -6.30 20.81 9.18
CA TYR A 129 -7.64 20.85 9.77
C TYR A 129 -8.07 19.42 10.13
N PRO A 130 -7.92 18.99 11.39
CA PRO A 130 -8.09 17.60 11.79
C PRO A 130 -9.51 17.08 11.61
N ASN A 131 -9.61 15.77 11.40
CA ASN A 131 -10.84 14.99 11.53
C ASN A 131 -10.74 14.04 12.73
N ASN A 132 -11.87 13.53 13.22
CA ASN A 132 -11.94 12.73 14.45
C ASN A 132 -11.49 11.27 14.29
N ASP A 133 -11.07 10.84 13.09
CA ASP A 133 -11.01 9.42 12.75
C ASP A 133 -9.67 8.71 13.07
N ASN A 134 -8.68 9.37 13.70
CA ASN A 134 -7.37 8.77 14.03
C ASN A 134 -6.71 8.01 12.86
N VAL A 135 -6.89 8.49 11.63
CA VAL A 135 -6.24 7.94 10.44
C VAL A 135 -5.06 8.84 10.04
N PRO A 136 -3.89 8.28 9.68
CA PRO A 136 -2.77 9.08 9.20
C PRO A 136 -3.16 9.94 8.00
N LEU A 137 -2.76 11.22 8.02
CA LEU A 137 -2.99 12.15 6.90
C LEU A 137 -2.15 11.78 5.66
N PHE A 138 -0.98 11.19 5.90
CA PHE A 138 0.01 10.84 4.91
C PHE A 138 0.42 9.37 5.04
N GLU A 139 0.19 8.58 3.99
CA GLU A 139 0.49 7.15 3.90
C GLU A 139 1.66 6.90 2.94
N GLY A 140 2.83 6.64 3.50
CA GLY A 140 4.09 6.44 2.77
C GLY A 140 4.38 4.99 2.41
N TRP A 141 3.50 4.33 1.66
CA TRP A 141 3.65 2.90 1.28
C TRP A 141 4.90 2.61 0.44
N LYS A 142 5.25 3.51 -0.49
CA LYS A 142 6.47 3.44 -1.31
C LYS A 142 7.29 4.72 -1.21
N CYS A 143 7.23 5.37 -0.05
CA CYS A 143 8.05 6.53 0.25
C CYS A 143 9.47 6.05 0.58
N ASN A 144 10.47 6.51 -0.17
CA ASN A 144 11.87 6.12 0.03
C ASN A 144 12.70 7.21 0.74
N SER A 145 12.20 8.44 0.83
CA SER A 145 12.83 9.55 1.54
C SER A 145 11.79 10.62 1.90
N LEU A 146 11.80 11.09 3.14
CA LEU A 146 11.04 12.24 3.61
C LEU A 146 12.00 13.27 4.21
N GLN A 147 12.10 14.43 3.57
CA GLN A 147 12.97 15.53 3.99
C GLN A 147 12.11 16.69 4.52
N LEU A 148 12.34 17.08 5.77
CA LEU A 148 11.65 18.18 6.46
C LEU A 148 12.67 19.23 6.88
N ASP A 149 12.61 20.46 6.34
CA ASP A 149 13.63 21.50 6.60
C ASP A 149 13.54 22.07 8.03
N LYS A 150 14.65 22.05 8.78
CA LYS A 150 14.71 22.50 10.19
C LYS A 150 14.39 23.97 10.41
N LYS A 151 14.61 24.83 9.41
CA LYS A 151 14.45 26.29 9.57
C LYS A 151 13.05 26.76 9.19
N LYS A 152 12.39 26.03 8.29
CA LYS A 152 11.15 26.47 7.66
C LYS A 152 9.96 25.55 7.94
N PHE A 153 10.18 24.26 8.21
CA PHE A 153 9.10 23.33 8.49
C PHE A 153 8.44 23.64 9.83
N ASN A 154 7.12 23.85 9.80
CA ASN A 154 6.30 24.03 10.99
C ASN A 154 4.92 23.40 10.77
N ILE A 155 4.26 22.97 11.85
CA ILE A 155 2.89 22.44 11.80
C ILE A 155 1.95 23.43 12.48
N ILE A 156 0.91 23.84 11.75
CA ILE A 156 -0.09 24.78 12.22
C ILE A 156 -1.43 24.03 12.28
N VAL A 157 -1.94 23.87 13.51
CA VAL A 157 -3.24 23.24 13.80
C VAL A 157 -4.14 24.30 14.46
N PRO A 158 -5.46 24.33 14.21
CA PRO A 158 -6.38 25.25 14.87
C PRO A 158 -6.26 25.19 16.39
N THR A 159 -6.22 26.34 17.06
CA THR A 159 -6.10 26.44 18.53
C THR A 159 -7.26 25.80 19.29
N SER A 160 -8.41 25.60 18.62
CA SER A 160 -9.56 24.88 19.17
C SER A 160 -9.36 23.36 19.22
N PHE A 161 -8.33 22.81 18.58
CA PHE A 161 -8.10 21.37 18.56
C PHE A 161 -7.46 20.90 19.87
N ASN A 162 -8.11 19.93 20.50
CA ASN A 162 -7.68 19.34 21.77
C ASN A 162 -7.57 17.81 21.61
N GLY A 163 -6.47 17.33 21.04
CA GLY A 163 -6.27 15.91 20.73
C GLY A 163 -4.89 15.62 20.13
N CYS A 164 -4.72 14.40 19.63
CA CYS A 164 -3.55 13.96 18.87
C CYS A 164 -3.96 13.61 17.43
N ILE A 165 -3.03 13.76 16.48
CA ILE A 165 -3.22 13.49 15.05
C ILE A 165 -2.01 12.75 14.53
N ASP A 166 -2.26 11.65 13.83
CA ASP A 166 -1.25 10.94 13.05
C ASP A 166 -1.03 11.67 11.73
N ILE A 167 0.19 12.16 11.52
CA ILE A 167 0.52 12.96 10.35
C ILE A 167 1.13 12.07 9.29
N PHE A 168 2.29 11.47 9.57
CA PHE A 168 3.02 10.63 8.62
C PHE A 168 3.09 9.19 9.11
N SER A 169 2.52 8.27 8.34
CA SER A 169 2.69 6.83 8.51
C SER A 169 3.65 6.31 7.44
N LEU A 170 4.83 5.85 7.86
CA LEU A 170 5.95 5.48 7.01
C LEU A 170 6.25 3.99 7.13
N ILE A 171 6.80 3.39 6.08
CA ILE A 171 7.06 1.95 6.05
C ILE A 171 8.34 1.53 6.82
N ASP A 172 9.33 2.43 6.87
CA ASP A 172 10.66 2.16 7.41
C ASP A 172 11.19 3.34 8.26
N SER A 173 11.90 3.03 9.34
CA SER A 173 12.49 4.02 10.27
C SER A 173 13.61 4.89 9.66
N SER A 174 14.21 4.44 8.55
CA SER A 174 15.32 5.12 7.86
C SER A 174 14.86 6.22 6.91
N ILE A 175 13.56 6.37 6.66
CA ILE A 175 13.01 7.30 5.66
C ILE A 175 13.37 8.77 5.96
N LEU A 176 13.54 9.15 7.23
CA LEU A 176 13.99 10.48 7.65
C LEU A 176 15.53 10.65 7.63
N ASN A 177 16.29 9.56 7.52
CA ASN A 177 17.75 9.55 7.71
C ASN A 177 18.55 9.35 6.42
N THR A 178 17.95 9.67 5.27
CA THR A 178 18.55 9.36 3.95
C THR A 178 19.67 10.30 3.52
N ASP A 179 19.77 11.51 4.08
CA ASP A 179 20.81 12.51 3.73
C ASP A 179 21.41 13.18 4.98
N SER A 180 22.65 12.80 5.33
CA SER A 180 23.37 13.30 6.52
C SER A 180 24.03 14.68 6.36
N SER A 181 23.93 15.30 5.18
CA SER A 181 24.59 16.57 4.82
C SER A 181 23.64 17.77 4.70
N SER A 182 22.36 17.58 5.02
CA SER A 182 21.28 18.54 4.75
C SER A 182 20.72 19.20 6.01
N ASN A 183 20.11 20.39 5.88
CA ASN A 183 19.45 21.16 6.96
C ASN A 183 18.09 20.54 7.38
N ASN A 184 17.94 19.21 7.28
CA ASN A 184 16.68 18.49 7.46
C ASN A 184 16.61 17.82 8.85
N TYR A 185 15.39 17.62 9.36
CA TYR A 185 15.14 16.83 10.57
C TYR A 185 15.48 15.35 10.34
N LEU A 186 16.32 14.81 11.20
CA LEU A 186 16.64 13.40 11.32
C LEU A 186 15.77 12.77 12.42
N SER A 187 15.68 11.43 12.45
CA SER A 187 14.93 10.75 13.51
C SER A 187 15.45 11.09 14.91
N THR A 188 16.74 11.39 15.05
CA THR A 188 17.38 11.77 16.33
C THR A 188 17.01 13.17 16.82
N ASP A 189 16.44 14.01 15.96
CA ASP A 189 16.04 15.38 16.35
C ASP A 189 14.68 15.40 17.06
N PHE A 190 13.89 14.32 16.99
CA PHE A 190 12.61 14.21 17.69
C PHE A 190 12.81 13.89 19.17
N PRO A 191 11.99 14.45 20.08
CA PRO A 191 10.80 15.27 19.83
C PRO A 191 11.12 16.71 19.38
N ILE A 192 10.26 17.29 18.53
CA ILE A 192 10.43 18.66 17.99
C ILE A 192 9.23 19.55 18.36
N LEU A 193 9.38 20.88 18.16
CA LEU A 193 8.33 21.88 18.38
C LEU A 193 7.72 21.78 19.80
N ASP A 194 8.55 22.01 20.82
CA ASP A 194 8.16 21.98 22.24
C ASP A 194 7.48 20.66 22.67
N ASN A 195 8.00 19.53 22.18
CA ASN A 195 7.50 18.17 22.43
C ASN A 195 6.08 17.88 21.91
N THR A 196 5.51 18.77 21.11
CA THR A 196 4.19 18.57 20.50
C THR A 196 4.23 17.58 19.33
N ILE A 197 5.39 17.34 18.73
CA ILE A 197 5.57 16.35 17.66
C ILE A 197 6.60 15.31 18.06
N GLN A 198 6.23 14.04 17.95
CA GLN A 198 7.13 12.92 18.27
C GLN A 198 7.02 11.76 17.28
N LEU A 199 8.08 10.94 17.30
CA LEU A 199 8.14 9.66 16.61
C LEU A 199 7.62 8.52 17.50
N VAL A 200 6.70 7.73 16.96
CA VAL A 200 6.14 6.52 17.57
C VAL A 200 6.17 5.35 16.58
N SER A 201 5.85 4.14 17.03
CA SER A 201 5.90 2.91 16.23
C SER A 201 7.28 2.65 15.61
N ASN A 202 8.34 2.63 16.43
CA ASN A 202 9.72 2.43 15.98
C ASN A 202 10.16 3.46 14.90
N GLN A 203 9.87 4.74 15.14
CA GLN A 203 10.23 5.85 14.23
C GLN A 203 9.51 5.82 12.88
N ARG A 204 8.39 5.11 12.77
CA ARG A 204 7.60 5.00 11.53
C ARG A 204 6.33 5.83 11.53
N LEU A 205 5.93 6.40 12.66
CA LEU A 205 4.76 7.25 12.77
C LEU A 205 5.14 8.60 13.38
N ILE A 206 4.88 9.69 12.65
CA ILE A 206 5.03 11.06 13.17
C ILE A 206 3.65 11.52 13.65
N ARG A 207 3.54 11.80 14.94
CA ARG A 207 2.31 12.24 15.59
C ARG A 207 2.46 13.63 16.18
N TYR A 208 1.42 14.44 16.01
CA TYR A 208 1.25 15.71 16.71
C TYR A 208 0.24 15.54 17.84
N CYS A 209 0.49 16.16 19.00
CA CYS A 209 -0.49 16.33 20.07
C CYS A 209 -0.53 17.79 20.49
N SER A 210 -1.73 18.29 20.78
CA SER A 210 -1.89 19.65 21.31
C SER A 210 -1.14 19.82 22.63
N SER A 211 -0.54 20.99 22.84
CA SER A 211 0.19 21.32 24.08
C SER A 211 -0.70 21.35 25.32
N SER A 212 -2.03 21.34 25.15
CA SER A 212 -3.01 21.27 26.24
C SER A 212 -3.20 19.88 26.84
N ILE A 213 -2.63 18.81 26.26
CA ILE A 213 -2.80 17.43 26.71
C ILE A 213 -1.47 16.69 26.85
N SER A 214 -1.48 15.59 27.61
CA SER A 214 -0.38 14.63 27.62
C SER A 214 -0.24 13.97 26.26
N PHE A 215 1.00 13.80 25.79
CA PHE A 215 1.28 13.13 24.52
C PHE A 215 0.82 11.67 24.55
N ASP A 216 0.01 11.26 23.56
CA ASP A 216 -0.47 9.89 23.41
C ASP A 216 0.52 9.06 22.58
N TYR A 217 1.18 8.10 23.24
CA TYR A 217 2.12 7.18 22.62
C TYR A 217 1.49 5.89 22.09
N SER A 218 0.18 5.71 22.26
CA SER A 218 -0.50 4.47 21.87
C SER A 218 -0.55 4.34 20.34
N VAL A 219 -0.16 3.16 19.84
CA VAL A 219 -0.21 2.84 18.41
C VAL A 219 -1.39 1.92 18.14
N LYS A 220 -2.13 2.18 17.06
CA LYS A 220 -3.26 1.35 16.62
C LYS A 220 -2.96 0.76 15.26
N CYS A 221 -2.96 -0.57 15.19
CA CYS A 221 -2.74 -1.31 13.96
C CYS A 221 -3.97 -2.16 13.63
N HIS A 222 -4.41 -2.11 12.37
CA HIS A 222 -5.46 -2.97 11.84
C HIS A 222 -4.84 -4.01 10.93
N MET A 223 -5.20 -5.27 11.14
CA MET A 223 -4.71 -6.42 10.39
C MET A 223 -5.86 -7.10 9.65
N ASN A 224 -5.71 -7.17 8.32
CA ASN A 224 -6.66 -7.80 7.40
C ASN A 224 -6.06 -8.99 6.63
N GLY A 225 -4.79 -9.33 6.91
CA GLY A 225 -4.14 -10.54 6.42
C GLY A 225 -4.14 -11.67 7.46
N THR A 226 -3.90 -12.90 6.99
CA THR A 226 -3.95 -14.11 7.83
C THR A 226 -2.60 -14.53 8.44
N ILE A 227 -1.50 -13.88 8.04
CA ILE A 227 -0.15 -14.20 8.51
C ILE A 227 0.49 -12.91 9.03
N TYR A 228 0.90 -12.90 10.30
CA TYR A 228 1.59 -11.75 10.90
C TYR A 228 3.01 -11.62 10.31
N LYS A 229 3.42 -10.40 9.98
CA LYS A 229 4.78 -10.10 9.50
C LYS A 229 5.39 -8.98 10.32
N SER A 230 6.62 -9.15 10.78
CA SER A 230 7.43 -8.13 11.49
C SER A 230 7.82 -6.95 10.58
N SER A 231 8.08 -7.21 9.30
CA SER A 231 8.49 -6.19 8.35
C SER A 231 7.87 -6.37 6.97
N LEU A 232 7.78 -5.28 6.22
CA LEU A 232 7.48 -5.32 4.79
C LEU A 232 8.74 -5.70 4.01
N SER A 233 8.67 -6.74 3.18
CA SER A 233 9.62 -6.91 2.08
C SER A 233 9.02 -6.29 0.82
N LEU A 234 9.77 -5.42 0.12
CA LEU A 234 9.33 -4.73 -1.11
C LEU A 234 8.95 -5.69 -2.26
N SER A 235 9.27 -6.98 -2.14
CA SER A 235 8.88 -8.05 -3.06
C SER A 235 7.55 -8.74 -2.72
N ASP A 236 6.90 -8.35 -1.62
CA ASP A 236 5.86 -9.14 -0.97
C ASP A 236 4.49 -8.49 -1.17
N TYR A 237 3.69 -9.04 -2.11
CA TYR A 237 2.34 -8.53 -2.42
C TYR A 237 1.32 -8.76 -1.29
N SER A 238 1.70 -9.41 -0.18
CA SER A 238 0.79 -9.81 0.90
C SER A 238 1.19 -9.22 2.26
N TYR A 239 1.32 -7.89 2.35
CA TYR A 239 1.48 -7.21 3.63
C TYR A 239 0.15 -7.19 4.40
N PRO A 240 0.11 -7.63 5.68
CA PRO A 240 -1.15 -7.95 6.34
C PRO A 240 -1.80 -6.79 7.10
N PHE A 241 -1.21 -5.59 7.09
CA PHE A 241 -1.71 -4.42 7.82
C PHE A 241 -2.25 -3.34 6.89
N THR A 242 -3.18 -2.53 7.38
CA THR A 242 -3.80 -1.43 6.61
C THR A 242 -3.01 -0.13 6.66
N PHE A 243 -1.94 -0.04 7.46
CA PHE A 243 -1.12 1.17 7.58
C PHE A 243 0.38 0.85 7.48
N PRO A 244 1.17 1.73 6.83
CA PRO A 244 2.62 1.52 6.67
C PRO A 244 3.42 1.38 7.98
N HIS A 245 3.03 2.13 9.03
CA HIS A 245 3.79 2.17 10.29
C HIS A 245 3.66 0.91 11.15
N CYS A 246 2.75 0.00 10.79
CA CYS A 246 2.58 -1.30 11.44
C CYS A 246 3.68 -2.27 10.97
N PRO A 247 3.88 -3.44 11.59
CA PRO A 247 3.31 -3.92 12.87
C PRO A 247 3.76 -3.14 14.10
N CYS A 248 3.18 -3.49 15.25
CA CYS A 248 3.60 -3.00 16.55
C CYS A 248 4.84 -3.71 17.08
N GLU A 249 6.00 -3.06 16.99
CA GLU A 249 7.29 -3.63 17.40
C GLU A 249 7.99 -2.84 18.52
N GLU A 250 7.34 -1.83 19.08
CA GLU A 250 7.97 -0.94 20.05
C GLU A 250 7.95 -1.57 21.46
N LEU A 251 9.12 -2.05 21.92
CA LEU A 251 9.31 -2.83 23.15
C LEU A 251 8.92 -2.13 24.46
N ASN A 252 8.60 -0.83 24.44
CA ASN A 252 8.33 -0.04 25.66
C ASN A 252 7.00 0.73 25.63
N LYS A 253 6.16 0.56 24.60
CA LYS A 253 4.92 1.32 24.44
C LYS A 253 3.73 0.41 24.16
N GLU A 254 2.56 0.81 24.63
CA GLU A 254 1.33 0.07 24.43
C GLU A 254 0.89 0.13 22.95
N CYS A 255 0.57 -1.02 22.38
CA CYS A 255 -0.06 -1.09 21.07
C CYS A 255 -1.41 -1.80 21.15
N SER A 256 -2.36 -1.31 20.37
CA SER A 256 -3.63 -1.98 20.09
C SER A 256 -3.61 -2.60 18.68
N LEU A 257 -3.69 -3.92 18.61
CA LEU A 257 -3.82 -4.68 17.36
C LEU A 257 -5.28 -5.13 17.19
N ILE A 258 -5.94 -4.61 16.17
CA ILE A 258 -7.31 -4.96 15.78
C ILE A 258 -7.22 -5.99 14.65
N ILE A 259 -7.86 -7.14 14.85
CA ILE A 259 -7.88 -8.24 13.87
C ILE A 259 -9.26 -8.30 13.23
N ASP A 260 -9.29 -8.15 11.91
CA ASP A 260 -10.52 -8.12 11.09
C ASP A 260 -10.68 -9.39 10.22
N VAL A 261 -10.00 -10.49 10.57
CA VAL A 261 -10.04 -11.78 9.86
C VAL A 261 -10.28 -12.94 10.80
N ASP A 262 -11.02 -13.96 10.38
CA ASP A 262 -11.39 -15.10 11.23
C ASP A 262 -10.22 -16.02 11.64
N TYR A 263 -9.05 -15.80 11.05
CA TYR A 263 -7.86 -16.64 11.25
C TYR A 263 -6.57 -15.83 11.12
N VAL A 264 -5.67 -15.97 12.10
CA VAL A 264 -4.32 -15.36 12.09
C VAL A 264 -3.26 -16.32 12.63
N ASP A 265 -2.17 -16.47 11.89
CA ASP A 265 -0.94 -17.11 12.34
C ASP A 265 0.12 -16.05 12.71
N PHE A 266 0.53 -16.02 13.98
CA PHE A 266 1.52 -15.09 14.51
C PHE A 266 2.97 -15.55 14.31
N GLN A 267 3.23 -16.67 13.62
CA GLN A 267 4.58 -17.10 13.23
C GLN A 267 5.63 -17.08 14.36
N LEU A 268 5.26 -17.48 15.57
CA LEU A 268 6.12 -17.49 16.75
C LEU A 268 6.54 -16.08 17.22
N MET A 269 5.68 -15.08 17.07
CA MET A 269 5.97 -13.71 17.51
C MET A 269 5.78 -13.48 19.01
N ASN A 270 6.62 -12.60 19.56
CA ASN A 270 6.63 -12.16 20.96
C ASN A 270 6.23 -10.69 21.04
N LEU A 271 5.05 -10.40 21.59
CA LEU A 271 4.41 -9.08 21.59
C LEU A 271 4.05 -8.63 23.03
N PRO A 272 5.04 -8.42 23.92
CA PRO A 272 4.80 -8.28 25.35
C PRO A 272 4.01 -7.02 25.76
N ASN A 273 3.87 -6.03 24.87
CA ASN A 273 3.12 -4.79 25.11
C ASN A 273 1.95 -4.57 24.15
N THR A 274 1.58 -5.60 23.39
CA THR A 274 0.46 -5.51 22.45
C THR A 274 -0.80 -6.07 23.08
N ASN A 275 -1.88 -5.30 22.97
CA ASN A 275 -3.24 -5.70 23.28
C ASN A 275 -3.93 -6.10 21.98
N ILE A 276 -4.53 -7.28 21.93
CA ILE A 276 -5.27 -7.76 20.76
C ILE A 276 -6.76 -7.62 21.00
N TYR A 277 -7.47 -7.10 20.00
CA TYR A 277 -8.91 -6.89 20.04
C TYR A 277 -9.57 -7.62 18.86
N SER A 278 -10.67 -8.33 19.15
CA SER A 278 -11.55 -8.87 18.12
C SER A 278 -13.02 -8.86 18.57
N SER A 279 -13.92 -8.67 17.61
CA SER A 279 -15.37 -8.60 17.79
C SER A 279 -16.12 -9.73 17.05
N HIS A 280 -15.41 -10.70 16.50
CA HIS A 280 -15.97 -11.84 15.76
C HIS A 280 -15.29 -13.16 16.14
N SER A 281 -15.66 -14.26 15.49
CA SER A 281 -15.00 -15.56 15.70
C SER A 281 -13.56 -15.50 15.19
N LEU A 282 -12.60 -15.94 15.99
CA LEU A 282 -11.18 -15.80 15.67
C LEU A 282 -10.38 -17.03 16.07
N ILE A 283 -9.50 -17.47 15.15
CA ILE A 283 -8.47 -18.47 15.40
C ILE A 283 -7.11 -17.77 15.43
N ILE A 284 -6.42 -17.82 16.58
CA ILE A 284 -5.04 -17.31 16.76
C ILE A 284 -4.09 -18.51 16.88
N LEU A 285 -3.09 -18.59 16.01
CA LEU A 285 -2.04 -19.60 16.04
C LEU A 285 -0.65 -19.02 16.29
N SER A 286 0.26 -19.86 16.78
CA SER A 286 1.70 -19.60 16.87
C SER A 286 2.10 -18.32 17.64
N LEU A 287 1.35 -17.89 18.65
CA LEU A 287 1.69 -16.69 19.43
C LEU A 287 2.59 -17.08 20.62
N ILE A 288 3.78 -16.48 20.76
CA ILE A 288 4.67 -16.78 21.92
C ILE A 288 4.18 -16.09 23.17
N LYS A 289 4.06 -14.76 23.11
CA LYS A 289 3.70 -13.93 24.25
C LYS A 289 2.93 -12.70 23.80
N ILE A 290 1.96 -12.30 24.63
CA ILE A 290 1.11 -11.12 24.41
C ILE A 290 0.83 -10.45 25.75
N ARG A 291 0.51 -9.15 25.74
CA ARG A 291 0.11 -8.45 26.96
C ARG A 291 -1.30 -8.87 27.37
N GLU A 292 -2.30 -8.50 26.57
CA GLU A 292 -3.71 -8.67 26.90
C GLU A 292 -4.51 -9.05 25.64
N LEU A 293 -5.54 -9.87 25.83
CA LEU A 293 -6.46 -10.30 24.78
C LEU A 293 -7.89 -9.89 25.16
N TYR A 294 -8.59 -9.23 24.23
CA TYR A 294 -9.93 -8.70 24.44
C TYR A 294 -10.89 -9.17 23.34
N PHE A 295 -11.94 -9.87 23.75
CA PHE A 295 -12.97 -10.38 22.85
C PHE A 295 -14.35 -9.86 23.22
N TYR A 296 -14.97 -9.09 22.32
CA TYR A 296 -16.25 -8.40 22.60
C TYR A 296 -17.43 -8.95 21.77
N CYS A 297 -17.49 -10.25 21.51
CA CYS A 297 -18.52 -10.83 20.67
C CYS A 297 -19.55 -11.66 21.45
N ILE A 298 -20.84 -11.43 21.13
CA ILE A 298 -22.00 -12.07 21.76
C ILE A 298 -22.19 -13.51 21.26
N LYS A 299 -21.80 -13.81 20.01
CA LYS A 299 -21.89 -15.16 19.39
C LYS A 299 -20.63 -15.46 18.56
N CYS A 300 -19.53 -15.78 19.21
CA CYS A 300 -18.27 -16.14 18.58
C CYS A 300 -17.74 -17.48 19.09
N SER A 301 -17.00 -18.16 18.23
CA SER A 301 -16.05 -19.21 18.62
C SER A 301 -14.64 -18.64 18.54
N ILE A 302 -13.90 -18.70 19.64
CA ILE A 302 -12.53 -18.21 19.74
C ILE A 302 -11.63 -19.39 20.05
N LYS A 303 -10.62 -19.60 19.21
CA LYS A 303 -9.59 -20.61 19.40
C LYS A 303 -8.23 -19.93 19.47
N ILE A 304 -7.53 -20.07 20.59
CA ILE A 304 -6.25 -19.39 20.80
C ILE A 304 -5.18 -20.42 21.12
N GLN A 305 -4.10 -20.42 20.35
CA GLN A 305 -2.92 -21.23 20.58
C GLN A 305 -1.72 -20.35 21.02
N ILE A 306 -1.46 -20.30 22.33
CA ILE A 306 -0.35 -19.53 22.94
C ILE A 306 0.79 -20.49 23.31
N ILE A 307 2.05 -20.09 23.16
CA ILE A 307 3.21 -20.98 23.37
C ILE A 307 3.94 -20.75 24.70
N LYS A 308 3.88 -19.55 25.29
CA LYS A 308 4.68 -19.26 26.49
C LYS A 308 3.94 -18.53 27.61
N GLU A 309 3.55 -17.27 27.38
CA GLU A 309 3.05 -16.38 28.44
C GLU A 309 1.93 -15.46 27.93
N CYS A 310 0.91 -15.25 28.74
CA CYS A 310 -0.11 -14.23 28.53
C CYS A 310 -0.53 -13.67 29.89
N ASN A 311 -0.47 -12.35 30.06
CA ASN A 311 -0.79 -11.75 31.36
C ASN A 311 -2.30 -11.81 31.63
N PHE A 312 -3.11 -11.59 30.60
CA PHE A 312 -4.55 -11.47 30.73
C PHE A 312 -5.31 -11.83 29.47
N ILE A 313 -6.42 -12.57 29.63
CA ILE A 313 -7.38 -12.85 28.55
C ILE A 313 -8.78 -12.55 29.08
N LEU A 314 -9.49 -11.64 28.41
CA LEU A 314 -10.91 -11.34 28.63
C LEU A 314 -11.75 -11.97 27.52
N PHE A 315 -12.61 -12.91 27.91
CA PHE A 315 -13.64 -13.47 27.04
C PHE A 315 -14.99 -12.86 27.40
N GLY A 316 -15.54 -12.02 26.51
CA GLY A 316 -16.90 -11.48 26.63
C GLY A 316 -17.21 -10.80 27.97
N ASN A 317 -18.48 -10.82 28.38
CA ASN A 317 -18.99 -10.09 29.55
C ASN A 317 -18.73 -10.78 30.92
N GLY A 318 -17.63 -11.54 31.09
CA GLY A 318 -17.24 -11.90 32.45
C GLY A 318 -16.30 -13.07 32.72
N ILE A 319 -15.68 -13.69 31.72
CA ILE A 319 -14.65 -14.72 31.97
C ILE A 319 -13.27 -14.10 31.76
N GLN A 320 -12.46 -14.12 32.81
CA GLN A 320 -11.12 -13.56 32.83
C GLN A 320 -10.10 -14.62 33.25
N LEU A 321 -9.02 -14.73 32.48
CA LEU A 321 -7.84 -15.51 32.84
C LEU A 321 -6.68 -14.55 33.13
N PHE A 322 -6.03 -14.72 34.28
CA PHE A 322 -4.85 -13.98 34.71
C PHE A 322 -3.64 -14.89 34.89
N ASP A 323 -2.46 -14.28 34.74
CA ASP A 323 -1.16 -14.86 35.05
C ASP A 323 -0.91 -16.21 34.36
N VAL A 324 -1.30 -16.35 33.10
CA VAL A 324 -1.05 -17.57 32.34
C VAL A 324 0.43 -17.66 31.98
N HIS A 325 1.19 -18.44 32.74
CA HIS A 325 2.62 -18.64 32.49
C HIS A 325 3.09 -20.08 32.70
N SER A 326 4.07 -20.50 31.90
CA SER A 326 4.79 -21.78 32.06
C SER A 326 6.17 -21.56 32.67
N SER A 327 6.54 -22.36 33.66
CA SER A 327 7.88 -22.33 34.27
C SER A 327 8.95 -23.10 33.47
N ASN A 328 8.58 -23.84 32.41
CA ASN A 328 9.50 -24.69 31.63
C ASN A 328 9.78 -24.12 30.23
N PHE A 329 11.04 -24.20 29.78
CA PHE A 329 11.57 -23.63 28.53
C PHE A 329 11.23 -24.40 27.24
N PHE A 330 10.52 -25.53 27.29
CA PHE A 330 10.11 -26.28 26.10
C PHE A 330 8.75 -25.77 25.59
N SER A 331 8.59 -25.64 24.26
CA SER A 331 7.41 -25.06 23.57
C SER A 331 6.11 -25.79 23.90
N ILE A 332 5.39 -25.32 24.92
CA ILE A 332 4.10 -25.88 25.35
C ILE A 332 3.00 -25.05 24.70
N GLN A 333 2.15 -25.68 23.90
CA GLN A 333 1.02 -25.00 23.27
C GLN A 333 -0.18 -25.06 24.20
N PHE A 334 -0.72 -23.91 24.59
CA PHE A 334 -1.99 -23.77 25.29
C PHE A 334 -3.07 -23.57 24.25
N THR A 335 -4.10 -24.42 24.21
CA THR A 335 -5.26 -24.19 23.34
C THR A 335 -6.47 -23.80 24.19
N TYR A 336 -6.96 -22.57 23.99
CA TYR A 336 -8.20 -22.07 24.59
C TYR A 336 -9.30 -22.09 23.54
N ASN A 337 -10.41 -22.77 23.83
CA ASN A 337 -11.60 -22.74 22.99
C ASN A 337 -12.73 -22.11 23.79
N TYR A 338 -13.14 -20.90 23.41
CA TYR A 338 -14.26 -20.19 24.04
C TYR A 338 -15.42 -20.07 23.07
N THR A 339 -16.63 -20.34 23.53
CA THR A 339 -17.85 -20.07 22.78
C THR A 339 -18.79 -19.19 23.61
N SER A 340 -19.06 -17.97 23.14
CA SER A 340 -19.91 -17.03 23.90
C SER A 340 -21.39 -17.42 23.92
N PHE A 341 -21.84 -18.22 22.94
CA PHE A 341 -23.24 -18.64 22.82
C PHE A 341 -23.74 -19.50 23.99
N ILE A 342 -22.89 -20.40 24.49
CA ILE A 342 -23.15 -21.24 25.67
C ILE A 342 -22.28 -20.82 26.87
N ASN A 343 -21.54 -19.72 26.73
CA ASN A 343 -20.54 -19.22 27.67
C ASN A 343 -19.58 -20.32 28.16
N THR A 344 -19.10 -21.17 27.24
CA THR A 344 -18.19 -22.27 27.55
C THR A 344 -16.75 -21.96 27.23
N LEU A 345 -15.86 -22.29 28.16
CA LEU A 345 -14.41 -22.23 27.99
C LEU A 345 -13.82 -23.62 28.20
N SER A 346 -13.20 -24.17 27.15
CA SER A 346 -12.38 -25.38 27.18
C SER A 346 -10.91 -25.01 27.11
N ILE A 347 -10.08 -25.72 27.88
CA ILE A 347 -8.65 -25.48 27.94
C ILE A 347 -7.91 -26.82 27.79
N ASP A 348 -7.16 -26.95 26.69
CA ASP A 348 -6.46 -28.18 26.31
C ASP A 348 -4.93 -28.03 26.49
N SER A 349 -4.32 -29.08 27.08
CA SER A 349 -2.87 -29.37 27.25
C SER A 349 -2.05 -28.52 28.25
N PHE A 350 -1.52 -29.19 29.30
CA PHE A 350 -0.61 -28.62 30.30
C PHE A 350 0.42 -29.62 30.83
N PHE A 351 1.70 -29.22 30.98
CA PHE A 351 2.70 -29.99 31.74
C PHE A 351 3.61 -29.12 32.64
N LYS A 352 3.68 -29.50 33.92
CA LYS A 352 4.61 -29.11 35.00
C LYS A 352 4.90 -27.61 35.18
N GLY A 353 4.25 -26.99 36.18
CA GLY A 353 4.79 -25.86 36.94
C GLY A 353 4.18 -24.47 36.68
N GLY A 354 3.08 -24.37 35.93
CA GLY A 354 2.36 -23.10 35.71
C GLY A 354 1.39 -22.72 36.85
N GLN A 355 1.06 -21.44 36.93
CA GLN A 355 -0.08 -20.93 37.70
C GLN A 355 -1.08 -20.30 36.73
N ALA A 356 -2.36 -20.37 37.04
CA ALA A 356 -3.40 -19.66 36.30
C ALA A 356 -4.50 -19.27 37.28
N LYS A 357 -4.94 -18.02 37.22
CA LYS A 357 -6.08 -17.54 38.00
C LYS A 357 -7.27 -17.32 37.06
N LEU A 358 -8.37 -18.00 37.34
CA LEU A 358 -9.62 -17.90 36.60
C LEU A 358 -10.62 -17.09 37.44
N THR A 359 -11.01 -15.93 36.94
CA THR A 359 -12.02 -15.08 37.56
C THR A 359 -13.27 -15.07 36.69
N ILE A 360 -14.42 -15.34 37.31
CA ILE A 360 -15.71 -15.48 36.63
C ILE A 360 -16.70 -14.53 37.29
N SER A 361 -17.00 -13.41 36.64
CA SER A 361 -17.90 -12.37 37.16
C SER A 361 -19.38 -12.58 36.82
N ASP A 362 -19.70 -13.55 35.96
CA ASP A 362 -21.07 -13.86 35.54
C ASP A 362 -21.35 -15.38 35.55
N ASN A 363 -22.60 -15.80 35.38
CA ASN A 363 -22.95 -17.22 35.27
C ASN A 363 -22.20 -17.83 34.06
N ALA A 364 -21.34 -18.82 34.31
CA ALA A 364 -20.54 -19.47 33.27
C ALA A 364 -20.50 -20.98 33.48
N VAL A 365 -20.27 -21.69 32.37
CA VAL A 365 -20.06 -23.14 32.37
C VAL A 365 -18.69 -23.42 31.81
N VAL A 366 -17.78 -23.93 32.63
CA VAL A 366 -16.44 -24.28 32.14
C VAL A 366 -16.47 -25.75 31.73
N GLU A 367 -16.70 -26.02 30.43
CA GLU A 367 -16.67 -27.36 29.87
C GLU A 367 -15.23 -27.77 29.53
N SER A 368 -14.79 -28.88 30.11
CA SER A 368 -13.50 -29.54 29.82
C SER A 368 -12.24 -28.70 30.09
N ILE A 369 -11.80 -28.79 31.33
CA ILE A 369 -10.38 -28.66 31.67
C ILE A 369 -9.72 -30.02 31.40
N LEU A 370 -9.21 -30.24 30.18
CA LEU A 370 -8.61 -31.50 29.78
C LEU A 370 -7.10 -31.50 30.12
N SER A 371 -6.76 -32.26 31.15
CA SER A 371 -5.40 -32.59 31.59
C SER A 371 -4.61 -31.41 32.20
N LEU A 372 -5.01 -30.96 33.39
CA LEU A 372 -4.10 -30.28 34.31
C LEU A 372 -3.17 -31.33 34.96
N LYS A 373 -1.89 -31.32 34.62
CA LYS A 373 -0.83 -31.96 35.42
C LYS A 373 -0.03 -30.86 36.11
N ASN A 374 -0.12 -30.79 37.45
CA ASN A 374 0.66 -29.88 38.31
C ASN A 374 0.48 -28.37 38.01
N ILE A 375 -0.76 -27.89 37.94
CA ILE A 375 -1.08 -26.45 37.89
C ILE A 375 -1.88 -26.07 39.12
N ASN A 376 -1.58 -24.89 39.64
CA ASN A 376 -2.35 -24.24 40.68
C ASN A 376 -3.43 -23.38 40.05
N LEU A 377 -4.66 -23.89 40.01
CA LEU A 377 -5.83 -23.12 39.59
C LEU A 377 -6.44 -22.43 40.83
N THR A 378 -6.71 -21.14 40.71
CA THR A 378 -7.54 -20.38 41.64
C THR A 378 -8.80 -19.93 40.92
N ILE A 379 -9.97 -20.19 41.51
CA ILE A 379 -11.28 -19.82 40.94
C ILE A 379 -11.94 -18.81 41.88
N GLU A 380 -12.23 -17.61 41.36
CA GLU A 380 -12.97 -16.56 42.05
C GLU A 380 -14.24 -16.24 41.28
N SER A 381 -15.39 -16.24 41.96
CA SER A 381 -16.67 -15.95 41.33
C SER A 381 -17.60 -15.14 42.21
N LEU A 382 -18.26 -14.18 41.57
CA LEU A 382 -19.30 -13.34 42.16
C LEU A 382 -20.71 -13.92 41.96
N LYS A 383 -20.86 -14.92 41.09
CA LYS A 383 -22.14 -15.58 40.77
C LYS A 383 -22.00 -17.10 40.86
N GLU A 384 -23.05 -17.80 40.43
CA GLU A 384 -23.13 -19.24 40.48
C GLU A 384 -22.42 -19.83 39.23
N VAL A 385 -21.47 -20.76 39.40
CA VAL A 385 -20.64 -21.29 38.29
C VAL A 385 -20.63 -22.82 38.29
N VAL A 386 -20.80 -23.43 37.11
CA VAL A 386 -20.65 -24.88 36.92
C VAL A 386 -19.31 -25.15 36.25
N VAL A 387 -18.47 -25.98 36.89
CA VAL A 387 -17.14 -26.34 36.37
C VAL A 387 -17.11 -27.84 36.11
N LEU A 388 -17.11 -28.23 34.84
CA LEU A 388 -17.05 -29.63 34.43
C LEU A 388 -15.60 -30.04 34.14
N ILE A 389 -15.06 -30.91 34.99
CA ILE A 389 -13.67 -31.34 34.94
C ILE A 389 -13.59 -32.79 34.45
N LYS A 390 -13.25 -32.98 33.16
CA LYS A 390 -13.25 -34.32 32.55
C LYS A 390 -12.04 -35.20 32.93
N SER A 391 -10.90 -34.65 33.38
CA SER A 391 -9.81 -35.43 33.99
C SER A 391 -8.82 -34.55 34.77
N ILE A 392 -8.49 -34.90 36.02
CA ILE A 392 -7.47 -34.19 36.80
C ILE A 392 -6.44 -35.17 37.38
N ASN A 393 -5.16 -34.86 37.18
CA ASN A 393 -4.02 -35.35 37.99
C ASN A 393 -3.34 -34.14 38.68
N SER A 394 -4.12 -33.22 39.26
CA SER A 394 -3.66 -31.95 39.84
C SER A 394 -4.46 -31.52 41.08
N SER A 395 -3.87 -30.64 41.90
CA SER A 395 -4.49 -30.06 43.11
C SER A 395 -5.07 -28.67 42.82
N ILE A 396 -6.33 -28.42 43.19
CA ILE A 396 -6.88 -27.06 43.21
C ILE A 396 -6.39 -26.33 44.47
N LYS A 397 -5.82 -25.11 44.32
CA LYS A 397 -5.24 -24.35 45.45
C LYS A 397 -6.29 -23.69 46.32
N SER A 398 -7.26 -23.01 45.70
CA SER A 398 -8.34 -22.31 46.39
C SER A 398 -9.53 -22.06 45.48
N ILE A 399 -10.74 -22.08 46.06
CA ILE A 399 -12.00 -21.82 45.38
C ILE A 399 -12.84 -20.90 46.29
N SER A 400 -13.33 -19.76 45.79
CA SER A 400 -14.14 -18.81 46.59
C SER A 400 -15.38 -18.33 45.84
N GLY A 401 -16.59 -18.58 46.36
CA GLY A 401 -17.86 -18.37 45.64
C GLY A 401 -18.80 -19.60 45.69
N LYS A 402 -19.80 -19.68 44.79
CA LYS A 402 -20.75 -20.80 44.68
C LYS A 402 -20.50 -21.63 43.42
N TYR A 403 -20.16 -22.91 43.59
CA TYR A 403 -19.71 -23.79 42.50
C TYR A 403 -20.26 -25.21 42.57
N VAL A 404 -20.41 -25.83 41.40
CA VAL A 404 -20.58 -27.29 41.26
C VAL A 404 -19.42 -27.82 40.42
N LEU A 405 -18.63 -28.73 41.00
CA LEU A 405 -17.52 -29.43 40.36
C LEU A 405 -17.93 -30.86 40.04
N ILE A 406 -17.64 -31.32 38.83
CA ILE A 406 -17.89 -32.71 38.42
C ILE A 406 -16.59 -33.30 37.92
N THR A 407 -16.27 -34.49 38.43
CA THR A 407 -14.95 -35.10 38.27
C THR A 407 -15.12 -36.59 37.98
N ASN A 408 -14.41 -37.11 36.99
CA ASN A 408 -14.41 -38.56 36.69
C ASN A 408 -13.27 -39.31 37.41
N THR A 409 -12.45 -38.60 38.20
CA THR A 409 -11.28 -39.12 38.92
C THR A 409 -11.22 -38.52 40.32
N PRO A 410 -10.79 -39.26 41.36
CA PRO A 410 -10.70 -38.73 42.72
C PRO A 410 -9.87 -37.44 42.77
N MET A 411 -10.43 -36.38 43.34
CA MET A 411 -9.76 -35.09 43.47
C MET A 411 -9.44 -34.77 44.93
N ILE A 412 -8.30 -34.11 45.15
CA ILE A 412 -7.90 -33.54 46.44
C ILE A 412 -7.97 -32.02 46.31
N ILE A 413 -8.89 -31.39 47.04
CA ILE A 413 -8.97 -29.94 47.19
C ILE A 413 -8.26 -29.59 48.49
N ASN A 414 -7.15 -28.84 48.42
CA ASN A 414 -6.23 -28.57 49.55
C ASN A 414 -6.86 -27.80 50.74
N GLN A 415 -8.15 -27.50 50.69
CA GLN A 415 -8.89 -26.78 51.72
C GLN A 415 -9.89 -27.65 52.51
N ASN A 416 -10.32 -28.83 52.02
CA ASN A 416 -11.40 -29.59 52.67
C ASN A 416 -11.29 -31.12 52.48
N GLN A 417 -11.15 -31.87 53.59
CA GLN A 417 -11.17 -33.35 53.60
C GLN A 417 -12.52 -33.95 53.12
N SER A 418 -13.60 -33.17 53.10
CA SER A 418 -14.96 -33.57 52.72
C SER A 418 -15.14 -33.92 51.23
N THR A 419 -14.13 -33.64 50.39
CA THR A 419 -14.22 -33.74 48.92
C THR A 419 -13.46 -34.92 48.32
N ASN A 420 -12.72 -35.65 49.16
CA ASN A 420 -12.00 -36.85 48.74
C ASN A 420 -12.98 -37.92 48.27
N ASN A 421 -12.68 -38.53 47.13
CA ASN A 421 -13.50 -39.57 46.53
C ASN A 421 -14.95 -39.13 46.22
N CYS A 422 -15.11 -37.91 45.71
CA CYS A 422 -16.39 -37.37 45.26
C CYS A 422 -16.46 -37.15 43.74
N TYR A 423 -17.51 -37.65 43.08
CA TYR A 423 -17.86 -37.35 41.68
C TYR A 423 -18.42 -35.93 41.52
N VAL A 424 -19.29 -35.47 42.43
CA VAL A 424 -19.98 -34.17 42.33
C VAL A 424 -19.81 -33.39 43.63
N ILE A 425 -19.08 -32.29 43.59
CA ILE A 425 -18.79 -31.46 44.77
C ILE A 425 -19.52 -30.13 44.61
N GLU A 426 -20.31 -29.74 45.60
CA GLU A 426 -20.89 -28.39 45.67
C GLU A 426 -20.14 -27.58 46.74
N CYS A 427 -19.72 -26.37 46.38
CA CYS A 427 -19.00 -25.47 47.28
C CYS A 427 -19.75 -24.14 47.41
N VAL A 428 -19.86 -23.62 48.63
CA VAL A 428 -20.43 -22.29 48.93
C VAL A 428 -19.51 -21.60 49.94
N ASN A 429 -18.98 -20.42 49.59
CA ASN A 429 -18.15 -19.59 50.47
C ASN A 429 -17.03 -20.39 51.16
N GLU A 430 -16.24 -21.12 50.36
CA GLU A 430 -15.10 -21.97 50.77
C GLU A 430 -15.46 -23.31 51.44
N ILE A 431 -16.73 -23.54 51.77
CA ILE A 431 -17.19 -24.81 52.33
C ILE A 431 -17.66 -25.72 51.19
N CYS A 432 -16.99 -26.86 51.02
CA CYS A 432 -17.34 -27.85 50.02
C CYS A 432 -17.97 -29.09 50.63
N TYR A 433 -19.00 -29.60 49.98
CA TYR A 433 -19.72 -30.81 50.35
C TYR A 433 -19.78 -31.75 49.16
N CYS A 434 -19.64 -33.04 49.45
CA CYS A 434 -19.83 -34.04 48.44
C CYS A 434 -21.32 -34.35 48.26
N LEU A 435 -21.78 -34.27 47.00
CA LEU A 435 -23.11 -34.67 46.57
C LEU A 435 -23.16 -36.10 46.01
N VAL A 436 -22.04 -36.62 45.48
CA VAL A 436 -21.95 -37.97 44.89
C VAL A 436 -20.57 -38.57 45.13
N CYS A 437 -20.45 -39.77 45.71
CA CYS A 437 -19.16 -40.44 45.97
C CYS A 437 -18.74 -41.44 44.89
N PHE A 438 -17.44 -41.73 44.76
CA PHE A 438 -16.94 -42.84 43.93
C PHE A 438 -17.43 -44.21 44.45
N GLU A 439 -17.40 -45.21 43.57
CA GLU A 439 -17.72 -46.60 43.91
C GLU A 439 -16.98 -47.04 45.19
N LYS A 440 -17.70 -47.70 46.13
CA LYS A 440 -17.25 -48.16 47.47
C LYS A 440 -17.27 -47.10 48.59
N TYR A 441 -17.75 -45.89 48.32
CA TYR A 441 -17.91 -44.85 49.32
C TYR A 441 -19.38 -44.44 49.43
N LYS A 442 -19.85 -44.16 50.65
CA LYS A 442 -21.17 -43.61 50.92
C LYS A 442 -21.09 -42.19 51.46
N ILE A 443 -22.12 -41.40 51.15
CA ILE A 443 -22.28 -40.06 51.70
C ILE A 443 -22.83 -40.16 53.11
N VAL A 444 -22.06 -39.71 54.09
CA VAL A 444 -22.50 -39.52 55.47
C VAL A 444 -22.18 -38.08 55.85
N ASN A 445 -23.19 -37.30 56.25
CA ASN A 445 -23.05 -35.88 56.56
C ASN A 445 -22.32 -35.07 55.48
N LYS A 446 -22.63 -35.33 54.20
CA LYS A 446 -22.01 -34.68 53.02
C LYS A 446 -20.52 -34.97 52.81
N ILE A 447 -20.01 -36.07 53.39
CA ILE A 447 -18.63 -36.55 53.24
C ILE A 447 -18.65 -38.00 52.72
N CYS A 448 -17.70 -38.35 51.84
CA CYS A 448 -17.53 -39.73 51.37
C CYS A 448 -16.72 -40.56 52.35
N ILE A 449 -17.37 -41.57 52.94
CA ILE A 449 -16.74 -42.52 53.86
C ILE A 449 -16.72 -43.90 53.19
N LYS A 450 -15.60 -44.61 53.33
CA LYS A 450 -15.46 -45.99 52.86
C LYS A 450 -16.31 -46.89 53.75
N ASP A 451 -17.25 -47.63 53.17
CA ASP A 451 -18.21 -48.42 53.93
C ASP A 451 -17.91 -49.92 53.79
N ASP A 452 -17.67 -50.61 54.91
CA ASP A 452 -17.37 -52.04 54.96
C ASP A 452 -18.61 -52.89 55.36
N ASP A 453 -19.75 -52.28 55.78
CA ASP A 453 -20.96 -53.00 56.24
C ASP A 453 -22.28 -52.25 55.88
N ILE A 454 -23.07 -52.75 54.92
CA ILE A 454 -24.35 -52.12 54.52
C ILE A 454 -25.55 -52.80 55.22
N PRO A 455 -26.35 -52.04 56.00
CA PRO A 455 -27.80 -52.11 55.77
C PRO A 455 -28.59 -50.78 55.94
N SER A 456 -29.38 -50.49 54.90
CA SER A 456 -30.56 -49.60 54.78
C SER A 456 -30.34 -48.08 54.87
N GLY A 457 -30.80 -47.25 53.94
CA GLY A 457 -31.99 -47.41 53.09
C GLY A 457 -31.99 -46.69 51.74
N PHE A 458 -30.83 -46.39 51.15
CA PHE A 458 -30.74 -45.96 49.75
C PHE A 458 -29.36 -46.34 49.19
N ASP A 459 -29.31 -46.95 48.00
CA ASP A 459 -28.09 -47.22 47.25
C ASP A 459 -28.00 -46.30 46.04
N LEU A 460 -26.84 -45.69 45.81
CA LEU A 460 -26.60 -44.92 44.59
C LEU A 460 -26.11 -45.86 43.49
N ILE A 461 -26.81 -45.91 42.36
CA ILE A 461 -26.51 -46.84 41.27
C ILE A 461 -26.39 -46.05 39.96
N GLN A 462 -25.44 -46.42 39.11
CA GLN A 462 -25.35 -45.90 37.74
C GLN A 462 -26.66 -46.27 37.02
N SER A 463 -27.35 -45.26 36.45
CA SER A 463 -28.67 -45.47 35.90
C SER A 463 -28.62 -46.37 34.66
N ILE A 464 -29.71 -47.11 34.45
CA ILE A 464 -29.92 -47.99 33.29
C ILE A 464 -31.01 -47.38 32.36
N TYR A 465 -31.59 -46.24 32.74
CA TYR A 465 -32.62 -45.54 31.98
C TYR A 465 -32.00 -44.52 31.01
N SER A 466 -32.67 -44.29 29.89
CA SER A 466 -32.31 -43.21 28.97
C SER A 466 -32.45 -41.86 29.68
N ASN A 467 -31.48 -40.96 29.50
CA ASN A 467 -31.49 -39.56 29.94
C ASN A 467 -31.16 -39.31 31.42
N CYS A 468 -30.97 -40.35 32.24
CA CYS A 468 -30.45 -40.22 33.60
C CYS A 468 -29.08 -40.89 33.69
N ILE A 469 -28.10 -40.23 34.31
CA ILE A 469 -26.76 -40.76 34.54
C ILE A 469 -26.72 -41.57 35.85
N TRP A 470 -27.40 -41.11 36.91
CA TRP A 470 -27.37 -41.74 38.25
C TRP A 470 -28.74 -41.71 38.93
N ASP A 471 -29.12 -42.83 39.54
CA ASP A 471 -30.35 -42.97 40.32
C ASP A 471 -30.05 -43.31 41.80
N LEU A 472 -30.82 -42.73 42.72
CA LEU A 472 -31.00 -43.31 44.06
C LEU A 472 -31.97 -44.48 43.96
N PHE A 473 -31.53 -45.67 44.34
CA PHE A 473 -32.34 -46.86 44.47
C PHE A 473 -32.74 -47.08 45.93
N ASN A 474 -34.03 -46.98 46.21
CA ASN A 474 -34.58 -47.34 47.50
C ASN A 474 -34.78 -48.86 47.58
N ILE A 475 -33.93 -49.54 48.33
CA ILE A 475 -33.97 -51.01 48.49
C ILE A 475 -35.28 -51.47 49.16
N LYS A 476 -35.93 -50.61 49.96
CA LYS A 476 -37.18 -50.94 50.68
C LYS A 476 -38.43 -50.75 49.83
N THR A 477 -38.49 -49.69 49.02
CA THR A 477 -39.67 -49.37 48.19
C THR A 477 -39.53 -49.82 46.74
N ASN A 478 -38.33 -50.27 46.34
CA ASN A 478 -37.97 -50.61 44.96
C ASN A 478 -38.15 -49.43 43.98
N GLU A 479 -38.14 -48.20 44.49
CA GLU A 479 -38.27 -46.96 43.72
C GLU A 479 -36.89 -46.44 43.32
N ARG A 480 -36.81 -45.84 42.13
CA ARG A 480 -35.64 -45.12 41.65
C ARG A 480 -35.96 -43.65 41.45
N ILE A 481 -35.06 -42.80 41.93
CA ILE A 481 -35.16 -41.34 41.81
C ILE A 481 -33.89 -40.89 41.10
N CYS A 482 -34.02 -40.31 39.91
CA CYS A 482 -32.86 -39.75 39.23
C CYS A 482 -32.29 -38.59 40.03
N ILE A 483 -30.98 -38.50 40.09
CA ILE A 483 -30.27 -37.39 40.75
C ILE A 483 -29.38 -36.61 39.80
N LEU A 484 -29.05 -37.17 38.64
CA LEU A 484 -28.26 -36.48 37.62
C LEU A 484 -28.73 -36.88 36.23
N CYS A 485 -29.15 -35.90 35.45
CA CYS A 485 -29.58 -36.10 34.08
C CYS A 485 -28.43 -36.03 33.07
N GLU A 486 -28.61 -36.69 31.93
CA GLU A 486 -27.76 -36.54 30.75
C GLU A 486 -27.87 -35.12 30.19
N SER A 487 -26.86 -34.71 29.40
CA SER A 487 -26.90 -33.40 28.73
C SER A 487 -28.16 -33.28 27.86
N GLY A 488 -28.80 -32.11 27.92
CA GLY A 488 -30.09 -31.86 27.26
C GLY A 488 -31.32 -32.09 28.16
N TYR A 489 -31.14 -32.61 29.38
CA TYR A 489 -32.24 -32.83 30.33
C TYR A 489 -32.01 -32.13 31.67
N ILE A 490 -33.10 -31.68 32.29
CA ILE A 490 -33.11 -31.02 33.60
C ILE A 490 -33.85 -31.90 34.60
N LEU A 491 -33.30 -32.00 35.81
CA LEU A 491 -33.92 -32.78 36.88
C LEU A 491 -35.09 -32.02 37.48
N TYR A 492 -36.29 -32.60 37.38
CA TYR A 492 -37.51 -32.12 37.98
C TYR A 492 -38.16 -33.24 38.78
N GLU A 493 -38.31 -33.05 40.10
CA GLU A 493 -38.93 -34.02 41.03
C GLU A 493 -38.44 -35.47 40.86
N GLY A 494 -37.13 -35.66 40.63
CA GLY A 494 -36.54 -37.00 40.47
C GLY A 494 -36.58 -37.58 39.05
N ASN A 495 -37.06 -36.82 38.06
CA ASN A 495 -37.13 -37.24 36.65
C ASN A 495 -36.37 -36.28 35.74
N CYS A 496 -35.80 -36.80 34.66
CA CYS A 496 -35.10 -36.01 33.65
C CYS A 496 -36.06 -35.58 32.54
N LEU A 497 -36.37 -34.30 32.50
CA LEU A 497 -37.29 -33.71 31.53
C LEU A 497 -36.58 -32.71 30.62
N ILE A 498 -37.05 -32.61 29.38
CA ILE A 498 -36.64 -31.54 28.47
C ILE A 498 -37.44 -30.29 28.88
N GLU A 499 -36.74 -29.21 29.23
CA GLU A 499 -37.37 -27.92 29.45
C GLU A 499 -37.43 -27.18 28.11
N SER A 500 -38.63 -26.89 27.59
CA SER A 500 -38.82 -26.25 26.28
C SER A 500 -38.12 -24.92 26.15
N ASP A 501 -38.03 -24.20 27.28
CA ASP A 501 -37.45 -22.88 27.34
C ASP A 501 -35.92 -22.95 27.46
N CYS A 502 -35.36 -24.16 27.57
CA CYS A 502 -33.94 -24.46 27.67
C CYS A 502 -33.42 -25.19 26.42
N LEU A 503 -32.57 -24.52 25.64
CA LEU A 503 -31.95 -25.10 24.44
C LEU A 503 -30.78 -26.03 24.77
N VAL A 504 -30.04 -25.75 25.84
CA VAL A 504 -28.90 -26.58 26.28
C VAL A 504 -28.93 -26.70 27.80
N ALA A 505 -28.95 -27.94 28.28
CA ALA A 505 -28.87 -28.27 29.70
C ALA A 505 -27.59 -29.05 30.03
N ILE A 506 -26.92 -28.64 31.09
CA ILE A 506 -25.71 -29.27 31.62
C ILE A 506 -25.94 -29.47 33.12
N VAL A 507 -25.96 -30.72 33.58
CA VAL A 507 -25.99 -31.07 35.02
C VAL A 507 -27.23 -30.46 35.71
N ASN A 508 -28.41 -30.82 35.23
CA ASN A 508 -29.70 -30.37 35.78
C ASN A 508 -29.90 -28.85 35.81
N ARG A 509 -29.10 -28.11 35.05
CA ARG A 509 -29.08 -26.65 35.01
C ARG A 509 -29.23 -26.21 33.56
N CYS A 510 -30.12 -25.26 33.32
CA CYS A 510 -30.23 -24.68 31.99
C CYS A 510 -29.08 -23.72 31.77
N VAL A 511 -28.30 -23.93 30.72
CA VAL A 511 -27.14 -23.07 30.40
C VAL A 511 -27.45 -22.14 29.24
N GLN A 512 -28.38 -22.54 28.37
CA GLN A 512 -28.83 -21.74 27.26
C GLN A 512 -30.36 -21.75 27.17
N CYS A 513 -30.97 -20.57 27.19
CA CYS A 513 -32.40 -20.41 27.06
C CYS A 513 -32.84 -20.22 25.61
N SER A 514 -34.08 -20.58 25.32
CA SER A 514 -34.79 -20.27 24.08
C SER A 514 -34.97 -18.76 23.90
N PHE A 515 -35.29 -18.33 22.69
CA PHE A 515 -35.43 -16.91 22.35
C PHE A 515 -36.46 -16.22 23.26
N GLY A 516 -36.09 -15.04 23.77
CA GLY A 516 -36.94 -14.25 24.67
C GLY A 516 -36.84 -14.62 26.15
N TYR A 517 -35.88 -15.48 26.54
CA TYR A 517 -35.65 -15.89 27.93
C TYR A 517 -34.21 -15.60 28.39
N LEU A 518 -34.05 -15.03 29.58
CA LEU A 518 -32.80 -14.78 30.29
C LEU A 518 -32.45 -15.93 31.26
N ASN A 519 -31.16 -16.09 31.54
CA ASN A 519 -30.64 -17.13 32.45
C ASN A 519 -30.03 -16.54 33.75
N PRO A 520 -30.82 -15.93 34.65
CA PRO A 520 -30.28 -15.25 35.83
C PRO A 520 -29.66 -16.21 36.86
N SER A 521 -29.98 -17.51 36.85
CA SER A 521 -29.44 -18.51 37.80
C SER A 521 -29.60 -19.95 37.31
N PHE A 522 -29.13 -20.24 36.10
CA PHE A 522 -29.27 -21.55 35.44
C PHE A 522 -30.72 -22.04 35.22
N LYS A 523 -31.65 -21.09 35.11
CA LYS A 523 -33.07 -21.27 34.82
C LYS A 523 -33.54 -20.16 33.89
N CYS A 524 -34.40 -20.51 32.94
CA CYS A 524 -34.90 -19.57 31.96
C CYS A 524 -36.07 -18.76 32.51
N GLN A 525 -36.01 -17.45 32.34
CA GLN A 525 -37.05 -16.50 32.72
C GLN A 525 -37.34 -15.59 31.53
N GLY A 526 -38.60 -15.33 31.18
CA GLY A 526 -38.94 -14.45 30.05
C GLY A 526 -38.42 -13.02 30.23
N CYS A 527 -37.91 -12.41 29.16
CA CYS A 527 -37.56 -11.00 29.11
C CYS A 527 -38.80 -10.12 29.35
N SER A 528 -38.61 -8.93 29.93
CA SER A 528 -39.71 -7.99 30.19
C SER A 528 -40.34 -7.41 28.91
N ASP A 529 -39.59 -7.38 27.80
CA ASP A 529 -40.05 -6.95 26.48
C ASP A 529 -40.09 -8.15 25.52
N ASN A 530 -41.26 -8.45 24.96
CA ASN A 530 -41.48 -9.55 24.01
C ASN A 530 -40.74 -9.34 22.68
N ASN A 531 -40.34 -8.11 22.35
CA ASN A 531 -39.57 -7.78 21.16
C ASN A 531 -38.06 -7.83 21.43
N CYS A 532 -37.62 -8.29 22.59
CA CYS A 532 -36.22 -8.41 22.97
C CYS A 532 -35.71 -9.85 22.80
N GLU A 533 -34.68 -10.04 21.97
CA GLU A 533 -34.01 -11.33 21.78
C GLU A 533 -32.99 -11.63 22.89
N PHE A 534 -32.29 -10.61 23.40
CA PHE A 534 -31.33 -10.75 24.50
C PHE A 534 -31.46 -9.60 25.48
N CYS A 535 -31.66 -9.90 26.76
CA CYS A 535 -31.83 -8.91 27.81
C CYS A 535 -30.94 -9.20 29.04
N THR A 536 -30.53 -8.16 29.77
CA THR A 536 -29.86 -8.27 31.08
C THR A 536 -30.59 -7.41 32.10
N ASN A 537 -31.02 -7.97 33.24
CA ASN A 537 -31.64 -7.26 34.38
C ASN A 537 -32.48 -6.03 33.95
N THR A 538 -33.53 -6.28 33.14
CA THR A 538 -34.50 -5.33 32.55
C THR A 538 -34.07 -4.43 31.38
N LYS A 539 -32.84 -4.55 30.85
CA LYS A 539 -32.39 -3.82 29.65
C LYS A 539 -32.30 -4.75 28.45
N CYS A 540 -32.77 -4.31 27.28
CA CYS A 540 -32.60 -5.08 26.05
C CYS A 540 -31.26 -4.78 25.37
N LEU A 541 -30.45 -5.81 25.16
CA LEU A 541 -29.17 -5.75 24.46
C LEU A 541 -29.31 -6.07 22.97
N GLU A 542 -30.36 -6.80 22.58
CA GLU A 542 -30.61 -7.16 21.18
C GLU A 542 -32.10 -7.33 20.95
N CYS A 543 -32.63 -6.62 19.96
CA CYS A 543 -34.04 -6.69 19.60
C CYS A 543 -34.32 -7.76 18.54
N SER A 544 -35.55 -8.27 18.57
CA SER A 544 -36.18 -9.13 17.56
C SER A 544 -35.98 -8.65 16.12
N PHE A 545 -36.05 -9.60 15.18
CA PHE A 545 -35.87 -9.43 13.72
C PHE A 545 -36.45 -8.14 13.10
N HIS A 546 -37.55 -7.58 13.62
CA HIS A 546 -38.21 -6.38 13.08
C HIS A 546 -38.01 -5.11 13.91
N SER A 547 -37.12 -5.14 14.91
CA SER A 547 -37.00 -4.08 15.90
C SER A 547 -35.58 -3.48 15.92
N TYR A 548 -35.44 -2.30 16.51
CA TYR A 548 -34.13 -1.68 16.73
C TYR A 548 -34.04 -1.07 18.12
N ILE A 549 -32.82 -1.00 18.66
CA ILE A 549 -32.56 -0.42 19.97
C ILE A 549 -32.62 1.10 19.85
N ASN A 550 -33.53 1.72 20.59
CA ASN A 550 -33.55 3.16 20.77
C ASN A 550 -33.46 3.46 22.27
N GLN A 551 -32.34 4.06 22.69
CA GLN A 551 -32.14 4.50 24.09
C GLN A 551 -32.51 3.43 25.14
N GLU A 552 -32.16 2.16 24.86
CA GLU A 552 -32.35 0.97 25.72
C GLU A 552 -33.67 0.17 25.58
N ASP A 553 -34.62 0.62 24.74
CA ASP A 553 -35.87 -0.10 24.43
C ASP A 553 -35.92 -0.61 22.97
N CYS A 554 -36.62 -1.73 22.75
CA CYS A 554 -36.84 -2.26 21.40
C CYS A 554 -38.06 -1.63 20.74
N VAL A 555 -37.81 -0.82 19.72
CA VAL A 555 -38.86 -0.23 18.91
C VAL A 555 -39.07 -1.10 17.67
N PHE A 556 -40.29 -1.62 17.52
CA PHE A 556 -40.71 -2.34 16.32
C PHE A 556 -40.74 -1.39 15.12
N ASP A 557 -39.97 -1.71 14.08
CA ASP A 557 -39.99 -1.07 12.78
C ASP A 557 -40.64 -2.02 11.78
N SER A 558 -41.92 -1.76 11.49
CA SER A 558 -42.69 -2.54 10.52
C SER A 558 -42.06 -2.59 9.12
N ASN A 559 -41.10 -1.70 8.83
CA ASN A 559 -40.39 -1.64 7.55
C ASN A 559 -39.09 -2.44 7.54
N LYS A 560 -38.71 -3.11 8.64
CA LYS A 560 -37.63 -4.10 8.62
C LYS A 560 -38.11 -5.44 8.08
N GLN A 561 -37.34 -6.07 7.19
CA GLN A 561 -37.50 -7.49 6.85
C GLN A 561 -36.72 -8.38 7.82
N ASN A 562 -35.53 -7.93 8.23
CA ASN A 562 -34.72 -8.56 9.28
C ASN A 562 -33.85 -7.50 9.98
N LYS A 563 -32.96 -7.94 10.87
CA LYS A 563 -32.09 -7.05 11.67
C LYS A 563 -31.26 -6.09 10.82
N PHE A 564 -30.82 -6.51 9.63
CA PHE A 564 -29.88 -5.81 8.75
C PHE A 564 -30.52 -5.33 7.44
N GLU A 565 -31.80 -5.61 7.22
CA GLU A 565 -32.45 -5.44 5.93
C GLU A 565 -33.85 -4.85 6.08
N CYS A 566 -34.15 -3.88 5.22
CA CYS A 566 -35.43 -3.20 5.18
C CYS A 566 -36.31 -3.78 4.07
N LYS A 567 -37.63 -3.61 4.18
CA LYS A 567 -38.59 -3.89 3.11
C LYS A 567 -38.25 -3.05 1.88
N ASP A 568 -38.52 -3.62 0.71
CA ASP A 568 -38.47 -2.92 -0.57
C ASP A 568 -39.10 -1.53 -0.45
N GLY A 569 -38.36 -0.51 -0.88
CA GLY A 569 -38.75 0.90 -0.74
C GLY A 569 -38.18 1.60 0.49
N TYR A 570 -37.35 0.93 1.30
CA TYR A 570 -36.65 1.50 2.45
C TYR A 570 -35.17 1.09 2.49
N TYR A 571 -34.29 1.94 3.05
CA TYR A 571 -32.87 1.64 3.26
C TYR A 571 -32.47 1.77 4.73
N LEU A 572 -31.48 0.98 5.15
CA LEU A 572 -31.00 0.96 6.54
C LEU A 572 -30.05 2.15 6.80
N SER A 573 -30.36 2.95 7.83
CA SER A 573 -29.51 4.04 8.31
C SER A 573 -29.55 4.06 9.84
N PHE A 574 -28.40 3.94 10.51
CA PHE A 574 -28.30 3.88 11.98
C PHE A 574 -29.31 2.90 12.62
N ASN A 575 -29.40 1.68 12.07
CA ASN A 575 -30.35 0.62 12.47
C ASN A 575 -31.86 0.92 12.28
N LYS A 576 -32.23 2.03 11.63
CA LYS A 576 -33.60 2.41 11.30
C LYS A 576 -33.86 2.34 9.80
N CYS A 577 -35.05 1.90 9.38
CA CYS A 577 -35.43 1.89 7.97
C CYS A 577 -36.00 3.26 7.56
N ILE A 578 -35.37 3.88 6.56
CA ILE A 578 -35.76 5.17 6.01
C ILE A 578 -36.36 4.96 4.61
N SER A 579 -37.49 5.60 4.32
CA SER A 579 -38.17 5.44 3.03
C SER A 579 -37.36 6.05 1.88
N CYS A 580 -37.25 5.32 0.77
CA CYS A 580 -36.62 5.80 -0.47
C CYS A 580 -37.32 7.01 -1.07
N LEU A 581 -38.64 7.14 -0.85
CA LEU A 581 -39.42 8.31 -1.29
C LEU A 581 -39.02 9.61 -0.57
N SER A 582 -38.42 9.51 0.62
CA SER A 582 -37.88 10.69 1.31
C SER A 582 -36.59 11.22 0.68
N PHE A 583 -35.91 10.38 -0.10
CA PHE A 583 -34.70 10.72 -0.83
C PHE A 583 -35.00 11.21 -2.26
N ASP A 584 -35.91 10.55 -2.97
CA ASP A 584 -36.37 10.92 -4.32
C ASP A 584 -37.82 10.44 -4.53
N SER A 585 -38.71 11.33 -4.97
CA SER A 585 -40.17 11.10 -5.02
C SER A 585 -40.60 10.00 -6.01
N HIS A 586 -39.73 9.60 -6.94
CA HIS A 586 -40.00 8.54 -7.91
C HIS A 586 -39.12 7.30 -7.69
N CYS A 587 -38.43 7.22 -6.55
CA CYS A 587 -37.55 6.09 -6.23
C CYS A 587 -38.25 5.02 -5.40
N ILE A 588 -38.50 3.86 -6.02
CA ILE A 588 -39.17 2.72 -5.37
C ILE A 588 -38.20 1.71 -4.75
N LEU A 589 -36.89 1.82 -4.99
CA LEU A 589 -35.84 1.01 -4.36
C LEU A 589 -34.54 1.83 -4.28
N CYS A 590 -33.85 1.84 -3.13
CA CYS A 590 -32.65 2.65 -2.93
C CYS A 590 -31.67 2.00 -1.94
N GLU A 591 -30.40 2.42 -2.00
CA GLU A 591 -29.33 1.99 -1.10
C GLU A 591 -28.51 3.22 -0.67
N LYS A 592 -28.42 3.48 0.64
CA LYS A 592 -27.57 4.53 1.25
C LYS A 592 -27.66 5.90 0.53
N GLY A 593 -28.87 6.35 0.18
CA GLY A 593 -29.07 7.63 -0.52
C GLY A 593 -28.74 7.58 -2.02
N ARG A 594 -28.91 6.43 -2.68
CA ARG A 594 -28.88 6.28 -4.14
C ARG A 594 -30.02 5.40 -4.61
N CYS A 595 -30.73 5.80 -5.67
CA CYS A 595 -31.82 5.03 -6.24
C CYS A 595 -31.32 3.85 -7.09
N LYS A 596 -31.96 2.70 -6.90
CA LYS A 596 -31.71 1.41 -7.56
C LYS A 596 -32.87 0.96 -8.45
N ARG A 597 -34.08 1.51 -8.24
CA ARG A 597 -35.25 1.25 -9.09
C ARG A 597 -36.21 2.43 -9.00
N CYS A 598 -36.67 2.91 -10.14
CA CYS A 598 -37.62 3.99 -10.24
C CYS A 598 -39.05 3.48 -10.51
N GLU A 599 -40.02 4.33 -10.20
CA GLU A 599 -41.41 4.15 -10.60
C GLU A 599 -41.55 4.02 -12.12
N ASN A 600 -42.59 3.34 -12.60
CA ASN A 600 -42.82 3.16 -14.03
C ASN A 600 -42.91 4.51 -14.76
N GLY A 601 -42.16 4.65 -15.85
CA GLY A 601 -42.00 5.90 -16.60
C GLY A 601 -40.72 6.67 -16.29
N TYR A 602 -39.99 6.28 -15.23
CA TYR A 602 -38.73 6.90 -14.83
C TYR A 602 -37.55 5.91 -14.95
N PHE A 603 -36.37 6.42 -15.25
CA PHE A 603 -35.12 5.67 -15.32
C PHE A 603 -34.08 6.24 -14.35
N ILE A 604 -33.08 5.43 -14.00
CA ILE A 604 -32.06 5.82 -13.03
C ILE A 604 -30.93 6.57 -13.74
N SER A 605 -30.62 7.78 -13.28
CA SER A 605 -29.44 8.56 -13.69
C SER A 605 -28.77 9.15 -12.44
N ASP A 606 -27.46 8.91 -12.27
CA ASP A 606 -26.67 9.35 -11.10
C ASP A 606 -27.29 9.01 -9.74
N GLY A 607 -27.99 7.87 -9.67
CA GLY A 607 -28.67 7.43 -8.46
C GLY A 607 -29.95 8.21 -8.13
N LYS A 608 -30.57 8.90 -9.11
CA LYS A 608 -31.88 9.55 -9.00
C LYS A 608 -32.81 9.13 -10.14
N CYS A 609 -34.11 9.37 -9.98
CA CYS A 609 -35.13 9.00 -10.96
C CYS A 609 -35.49 10.17 -11.87
N VAL A 610 -35.34 9.97 -13.17
CA VAL A 610 -35.57 10.99 -14.21
C VAL A 610 -36.49 10.44 -15.31
N LEU A 611 -37.25 11.29 -15.98
CA LEU A 611 -38.22 10.92 -17.02
C LEU A 611 -37.56 10.94 -18.42
N GLU A 612 -37.57 9.83 -19.18
CA GLU A 612 -37.07 9.79 -20.58
C GLU A 612 -38.22 9.57 -21.56
N GLN A 613 -38.32 10.43 -22.58
CA GLN A 613 -39.43 10.39 -23.55
C GLN A 613 -39.20 9.40 -24.71
N ASN A 614 -38.04 8.75 -24.79
CA ASN A 614 -37.60 8.00 -25.98
C ASN A 614 -37.64 6.46 -25.87
N CYS A 615 -38.08 5.91 -24.74
CA CYS A 615 -38.16 4.47 -24.50
C CYS A 615 -39.58 3.92 -24.75
N ASN A 616 -39.71 2.85 -25.54
CA ASN A 616 -41.00 2.21 -25.87
C ASN A 616 -41.46 1.22 -24.80
N ILE A 617 -40.52 0.49 -24.16
CA ILE A 617 -40.84 -0.55 -23.19
C ILE A 617 -39.89 -0.40 -22.00
N ILE A 618 -40.41 -0.02 -20.83
CA ILE A 618 -39.66 0.01 -19.56
C ILE A 618 -40.11 -1.18 -18.73
N GLN A 619 -39.18 -2.07 -18.36
CA GLN A 619 -39.40 -3.14 -17.38
C GLN A 619 -38.34 -3.05 -16.29
N ASN A 620 -38.76 -3.09 -15.03
CA ASN A 620 -37.88 -3.02 -13.85
C ASN A 620 -36.97 -1.76 -13.80
N GLY A 621 -37.42 -0.62 -14.36
CA GLY A 621 -36.63 0.62 -14.40
C GLY A 621 -35.52 0.64 -15.46
N ILE A 622 -35.56 -0.31 -16.40
CA ILE A 622 -34.58 -0.50 -17.48
C ILE A 622 -35.31 -0.44 -18.82
N CYS A 623 -34.78 0.30 -19.80
CA CYS A 623 -35.35 0.33 -21.14
C CYS A 623 -35.06 -0.99 -21.88
N GLN A 624 -36.11 -1.68 -22.32
CA GLN A 624 -36.02 -2.94 -23.06
C GLN A 624 -36.18 -2.75 -24.57
N GLY A 625 -36.60 -1.56 -25.01
CA GLY A 625 -36.75 -1.25 -26.43
C GLY A 625 -36.96 0.23 -26.67
N CYS A 626 -36.36 0.75 -27.74
CA CYS A 626 -36.38 2.15 -28.09
C CYS A 626 -37.48 2.47 -29.12
N SER A 627 -37.88 3.73 -29.18
CA SER A 627 -38.71 4.29 -30.25
C SER A 627 -38.01 4.19 -31.61
N GLU A 628 -38.77 4.26 -32.71
CA GLU A 628 -38.29 3.99 -34.07
C GLU A 628 -36.97 4.72 -34.39
N ASN A 629 -36.03 3.99 -35.01
CA ASN A 629 -34.67 4.43 -35.39
C ASN A 629 -33.65 4.64 -34.27
N LYS A 630 -33.87 4.11 -33.06
CA LYS A 630 -32.87 4.09 -31.96
C LYS A 630 -32.53 2.68 -31.51
N VAL A 631 -31.32 2.51 -30.98
CA VAL A 631 -30.79 1.21 -30.49
C VAL A 631 -30.43 1.30 -29.00
N LEU A 632 -30.38 0.14 -28.33
CA LEU A 632 -30.03 0.06 -26.91
C LEU A 632 -28.52 -0.01 -26.72
N ASP A 633 -28.02 0.81 -25.80
CA ASP A 633 -26.67 0.66 -25.25
C ASP A 633 -26.59 -0.42 -24.15
N ILE A 634 -25.38 -0.77 -23.71
CA ILE A 634 -25.13 -1.72 -22.62
C ILE A 634 -25.70 -1.28 -21.27
N ASN A 635 -26.04 0.00 -21.12
CA ASN A 635 -26.69 0.57 -19.93
C ASN A 635 -28.20 0.73 -20.15
N HIS A 636 -28.76 0.13 -21.20
CA HIS A 636 -30.16 0.18 -21.55
C HIS A 636 -30.70 1.60 -21.78
N ARG A 637 -29.90 2.47 -22.41
CA ARG A 637 -30.33 3.78 -22.91
C ARG A 637 -30.53 3.73 -24.42
N CYS A 638 -31.44 4.57 -24.90
CA CYS A 638 -31.73 4.69 -26.32
C CYS A 638 -30.80 5.69 -26.99
N VAL A 639 -30.00 5.20 -27.93
CA VAL A 639 -28.94 5.95 -28.59
C VAL A 639 -29.12 5.90 -30.10
N GLU A 640 -28.54 6.87 -30.79
CA GLU A 640 -28.59 6.92 -32.25
C GLU A 640 -27.77 5.77 -32.85
N PRO A 641 -28.30 5.03 -33.85
CA PRO A 641 -27.60 3.91 -34.46
C PRO A 641 -26.39 4.38 -35.26
N ILE A 642 -25.27 3.68 -35.09
CA ILE A 642 -24.06 3.79 -35.90
C ILE A 642 -24.00 2.58 -36.83
N ASP A 643 -23.83 2.82 -38.14
CA ASP A 643 -23.74 1.76 -39.16
C ASP A 643 -22.67 0.71 -38.81
N ASN A 644 -23.03 -0.58 -38.97
CA ASN A 644 -22.17 -1.75 -38.72
C ASN A 644 -21.62 -1.85 -37.28
N CYS A 645 -22.30 -1.21 -36.32
CA CYS A 645 -22.03 -1.38 -34.90
C CYS A 645 -22.95 -2.43 -34.29
N VAL A 646 -22.37 -3.35 -33.51
CA VAL A 646 -23.10 -4.45 -32.87
C VAL A 646 -23.23 -4.30 -31.35
N LEU A 647 -22.51 -3.35 -30.73
CA LEU A 647 -22.57 -3.10 -29.29
C LEU A 647 -22.27 -1.63 -28.97
N TYR A 648 -23.11 -1.00 -28.14
CA TYR A 648 -23.06 0.44 -27.84
C TYR A 648 -22.86 0.71 -26.34
N ASN A 649 -22.16 1.79 -25.97
CA ASN A 649 -22.12 2.36 -24.61
C ASN A 649 -22.36 3.88 -24.71
N GLY A 650 -23.57 4.35 -24.38
CA GLY A 650 -24.02 5.66 -24.80
C GLY A 650 -24.02 5.77 -26.32
N ASN A 651 -23.69 6.95 -26.85
CA ASN A 651 -23.58 7.19 -28.29
C ASN A 651 -22.27 6.65 -28.91
N GLU A 652 -21.52 5.79 -28.19
CA GLU A 652 -20.28 5.21 -28.69
C GLU A 652 -20.46 3.75 -29.08
N CYS A 653 -19.83 3.35 -30.18
CA CYS A 653 -19.76 1.95 -30.59
C CYS A 653 -18.61 1.23 -29.87
N ILE A 654 -18.92 0.28 -29.00
CA ILE A 654 -17.94 -0.56 -28.31
C ILE A 654 -17.41 -1.65 -29.25
N LYS A 655 -18.28 -2.18 -30.11
CA LYS A 655 -17.94 -3.30 -30.98
C LYS A 655 -18.59 -3.12 -32.34
N CYS A 656 -17.75 -3.08 -33.38
CA CYS A 656 -18.18 -3.15 -34.77
C CYS A 656 -18.35 -4.61 -35.24
N GLU A 657 -18.99 -4.79 -36.39
CA GLU A 657 -19.01 -6.07 -37.11
C GLU A 657 -17.59 -6.62 -37.36
N ASP A 658 -17.51 -7.93 -37.58
CA ASP A 658 -16.23 -8.62 -37.77
C ASP A 658 -15.43 -8.00 -38.93
N LEU A 659 -14.11 -7.90 -38.76
CA LEU A 659 -13.17 -7.25 -39.69
C LEU A 659 -13.24 -5.71 -39.77
N MET A 660 -14.03 -5.07 -38.89
CA MET A 660 -14.08 -3.61 -38.75
C MET A 660 -13.44 -3.13 -37.43
N TYR A 661 -13.23 -1.82 -37.30
CA TYR A 661 -12.84 -1.12 -36.08
C TYR A 661 -13.56 0.24 -35.98
N PHE A 662 -13.81 0.70 -34.76
CA PHE A 662 -14.42 2.01 -34.53
C PHE A 662 -13.34 3.10 -34.56
N ASP A 663 -13.48 4.10 -35.43
CA ASP A 663 -12.53 5.22 -35.54
C ASP A 663 -12.88 6.40 -34.61
N GLY A 664 -13.92 6.27 -33.79
CA GLY A 664 -14.48 7.33 -32.95
C GLY A 664 -15.72 8.01 -33.56
N ILE A 665 -16.05 7.73 -34.81
CA ILE A 665 -17.22 8.28 -35.52
C ILE A 665 -18.04 7.16 -36.16
N SER A 666 -17.39 6.18 -36.79
CA SER A 666 -18.02 5.09 -37.55
C SER A 666 -17.18 3.81 -37.55
N CYS A 667 -17.83 2.69 -37.86
CA CYS A 667 -17.14 1.41 -38.03
C CYS A 667 -16.52 1.32 -39.43
N ASN A 668 -15.18 1.24 -39.48
CA ASN A 668 -14.40 1.19 -40.73
C ASN A 668 -13.70 -0.16 -40.92
N PHE A 669 -13.46 -0.54 -42.18
CA PHE A 669 -12.74 -1.76 -42.51
C PHE A 669 -11.28 -1.72 -42.05
N ARG A 670 -10.79 -2.87 -41.56
CA ARG A 670 -9.38 -3.04 -41.18
C ARG A 670 -8.45 -3.05 -42.39
N ASP A 671 -7.26 -2.48 -42.21
CA ASP A 671 -6.22 -2.44 -43.25
C ASP A 671 -5.57 -3.82 -43.48
N ARG A 672 -5.71 -4.37 -44.69
CA ARG A 672 -5.14 -5.67 -45.11
C ARG A 672 -3.62 -5.83 -44.88
N TYR A 673 -2.88 -4.74 -44.76
CA TYR A 673 -1.44 -4.74 -44.55
C TYR A 673 -1.02 -4.59 -43.08
N CYS A 674 -1.98 -4.58 -42.15
CA CYS A 674 -1.70 -4.63 -40.72
C CYS A 674 -1.24 -6.04 -40.28
N GLN A 675 -0.25 -6.10 -39.41
CA GLN A 675 0.29 -7.32 -38.81
C GLN A 675 -0.29 -7.60 -37.42
N LYS A 676 -0.59 -6.57 -36.61
CA LYS A 676 -1.14 -6.73 -35.27
C LYS A 676 -2.38 -5.85 -35.04
N TYR A 677 -3.45 -6.51 -34.58
CA TYR A 677 -4.68 -5.90 -34.07
C TYR A 677 -4.85 -6.21 -32.58
N TYR A 678 -5.50 -5.30 -31.87
CA TYR A 678 -6.25 -5.62 -30.67
C TYR A 678 -7.75 -5.57 -31.02
N GLN A 679 -8.58 -6.38 -30.36
CA GLN A 679 -10.03 -6.35 -30.62
C GLN A 679 -10.56 -4.91 -30.45
N GLY A 680 -11.24 -4.40 -31.48
CA GLY A 680 -11.85 -3.06 -31.48
C GLY A 680 -10.93 -1.87 -31.78
N MET A 681 -9.62 -2.07 -32.00
CA MET A 681 -8.66 -0.96 -32.23
C MET A 681 -8.13 -0.85 -33.67
N PRO A 682 -7.74 0.36 -34.11
CA PRO A 682 -7.06 0.57 -35.39
C PRO A 682 -5.69 -0.12 -35.45
N CYS A 683 -5.09 -0.19 -36.65
CA CYS A 683 -3.82 -0.89 -36.84
C CYS A 683 -2.71 -0.33 -35.93
N ARG A 684 -2.04 -1.20 -35.16
CA ARG A 684 -0.92 -0.82 -34.29
C ARG A 684 0.45 -1.08 -34.90
N ARG A 685 0.53 -2.05 -35.82
CA ARG A 685 1.79 -2.39 -36.50
C ARG A 685 1.50 -2.93 -37.88
N CYS A 686 2.09 -2.30 -38.89
CA CYS A 686 2.04 -2.74 -40.28
C CYS A 686 3.03 -3.89 -40.52
N LYS A 687 2.76 -4.68 -41.57
CA LYS A 687 3.71 -5.68 -42.08
C LYS A 687 4.97 -4.98 -42.61
N ASP A 688 6.08 -5.71 -42.68
CA ASP A 688 7.31 -5.22 -43.31
C ASP A 688 7.01 -4.70 -44.74
N LYS A 689 7.74 -3.66 -45.17
CA LYS A 689 7.46 -2.78 -46.32
C LYS A 689 6.33 -1.76 -46.16
N TYR A 690 5.69 -1.68 -45.00
CA TYR A 690 4.67 -0.68 -44.73
C TYR A 690 4.93 0.04 -43.41
N TYR A 691 4.67 1.35 -43.38
CA TYR A 691 4.68 2.15 -42.15
C TYR A 691 3.27 2.61 -41.79
N LEU A 692 3.07 2.86 -40.49
CA LEU A 692 1.81 3.34 -39.96
C LEU A 692 1.70 4.86 -40.17
N THR A 693 0.70 5.29 -40.92
CA THR A 693 0.40 6.71 -41.13
C THR A 693 -0.26 7.31 -39.90
N LYS A 694 -0.34 8.65 -39.85
CA LYS A 694 -1.08 9.37 -38.80
C LYS A 694 -2.56 9.00 -38.74
N GLN A 695 -3.12 8.53 -39.85
CA GLN A 695 -4.49 8.02 -39.97
C GLN A 695 -4.63 6.54 -39.54
N ASN A 696 -3.59 5.95 -38.93
CA ASN A 696 -3.52 4.53 -38.56
C ASN A 696 -3.69 3.55 -39.74
N MET A 697 -3.33 3.98 -40.96
CA MET A 697 -3.31 3.14 -42.16
C MET A 697 -1.88 2.72 -42.51
N CYS A 698 -1.73 1.59 -43.19
CA CYS A 698 -0.44 1.06 -43.61
C CYS A 698 -0.11 1.55 -45.03
N SER A 699 0.85 2.46 -45.13
CA SER A 699 1.36 2.95 -46.41
C SER A 699 2.72 2.34 -46.75
N VAL A 700 3.01 2.20 -48.04
CA VAL A 700 4.20 1.51 -48.53
C VAL A 700 5.47 2.33 -48.23
N CYS A 701 6.53 1.64 -47.83
CA CYS A 701 7.88 2.21 -47.69
C CYS A 701 8.52 2.43 -49.07
N GLU A 702 9.19 3.57 -49.26
CA GLU A 702 9.97 3.80 -50.47
C GLU A 702 11.41 3.26 -50.29
N ASN A 703 11.83 2.33 -51.15
CA ASN A 703 13.22 1.84 -51.25
C ASN A 703 13.85 1.22 -49.97
N CYS A 704 13.07 0.67 -49.04
CA CYS A 704 13.60 -0.04 -47.87
C CYS A 704 12.73 -1.18 -47.33
N GLN A 705 13.31 -2.01 -46.46
CA GLN A 705 12.66 -3.19 -45.89
C GLN A 705 11.68 -2.81 -44.77
N THR A 706 12.08 -1.88 -43.90
CA THR A 706 11.19 -1.26 -42.90
C THR A 706 11.47 0.25 -42.84
N CYS A 707 10.43 1.03 -42.57
CA CYS A 707 10.49 2.48 -42.53
C CYS A 707 9.57 3.05 -41.44
N SER A 708 9.85 4.27 -40.98
CA SER A 708 8.99 5.01 -40.05
C SER A 708 8.15 6.09 -40.74
N SER A 709 8.57 6.51 -41.93
CA SER A 709 7.81 7.34 -42.87
C SER A 709 8.24 7.01 -44.30
N GLU A 710 7.55 7.55 -45.29
CA GLU A 710 7.82 7.33 -46.73
C GLU A 710 9.31 7.41 -47.09
N ASN A 711 10.03 8.39 -46.51
CA ASN A 711 11.43 8.70 -46.82
C ASN A 711 12.41 8.40 -45.66
N TYR A 712 11.98 7.67 -44.63
CA TYR A 712 12.81 7.41 -43.44
C TYR A 712 12.90 5.91 -43.19
N CYS A 713 14.01 5.33 -43.63
CA CYS A 713 14.25 3.90 -43.55
C CYS A 713 14.86 3.52 -42.20
N LEU A 714 14.40 2.39 -41.67
CA LEU A 714 14.90 1.79 -40.43
C LEU A 714 15.79 0.59 -40.73
N THR A 715 15.43 -0.20 -41.76
CA THR A 715 16.26 -1.32 -42.23
C THR A 715 16.25 -1.41 -43.75
N CYS A 716 17.38 -1.85 -44.29
CA CYS A 716 17.60 -2.00 -45.73
C CYS A 716 17.59 -3.48 -46.13
N ASN A 717 17.34 -3.76 -47.41
CA ASN A 717 17.50 -5.10 -47.95
C ASN A 717 18.97 -5.50 -47.92
N SER A 718 19.26 -6.80 -47.93
CA SER A 718 20.62 -7.37 -47.87
C SER A 718 21.62 -6.84 -48.91
N THR A 719 21.15 -6.27 -50.02
CA THR A 719 21.98 -5.68 -51.09
C THR A 719 22.36 -4.21 -50.85
N SER A 720 21.91 -3.63 -49.73
CA SER A 720 22.02 -2.21 -49.40
C SER A 720 22.31 -2.02 -47.92
N PHE A 721 22.84 -0.87 -47.54
CA PHE A 721 23.14 -0.52 -46.16
C PHE A 721 22.48 0.79 -45.76
N LEU A 722 22.22 0.94 -44.47
CA LEU A 722 21.60 2.14 -43.92
C LEU A 722 22.64 3.23 -43.76
N SER A 723 22.38 4.41 -44.32
CA SER A 723 23.19 5.60 -44.12
C SER A 723 22.28 6.84 -44.12
N ASN A 724 22.30 7.62 -43.03
CA ASN A 724 21.44 8.81 -42.86
C ASN A 724 19.95 8.51 -43.13
N HIS A 725 19.44 7.41 -42.60
CA HIS A 725 18.05 6.94 -42.80
C HIS A 725 17.64 6.65 -44.25
N LYS A 726 18.59 6.48 -45.17
CA LYS A 726 18.38 6.05 -46.55
C LYS A 726 19.17 4.78 -46.85
N CYS A 727 18.63 3.94 -47.71
CA CYS A 727 19.31 2.73 -48.14
C CYS A 727 20.20 3.02 -49.35
N LYS A 728 21.52 2.93 -49.15
CA LYS A 728 22.53 3.06 -50.21
C LYS A 728 22.98 1.69 -50.68
N SER A 729 23.41 1.60 -51.94
CA SER A 729 23.85 0.30 -52.49
C SER A 729 25.21 -0.10 -51.92
N ASN A 730 25.37 -1.38 -51.55
CA ASN A 730 26.69 -1.90 -51.15
C ASN A 730 27.77 -1.70 -52.24
N ASN A 731 27.37 -1.52 -53.51
CA ASN A 731 28.29 -1.21 -54.60
C ASN A 731 28.99 0.16 -54.43
N GLU A 732 28.38 1.11 -53.72
CA GLU A 732 28.95 2.45 -53.50
C GLU A 732 30.17 2.45 -52.56
N LEU A 733 30.38 1.33 -51.85
CA LEU A 733 31.50 1.09 -50.96
C LEU A 733 32.68 0.40 -51.68
N ILE A 734 32.49 -0.06 -52.92
CA ILE A 734 33.55 -0.64 -53.74
C ILE A 734 34.64 0.43 -53.93
N GLY A 735 35.86 0.11 -53.50
CA GLY A 735 37.00 1.04 -53.57
C GLY A 735 37.12 2.01 -52.39
N LYS A 736 36.14 2.10 -51.50
CA LYS A 736 36.18 2.94 -50.27
C LYS A 736 36.28 2.12 -48.98
N CYS A 737 35.71 0.92 -48.97
CA CYS A 737 35.67 0.04 -47.81
C CYS A 737 36.77 -1.02 -47.83
N SER A 738 37.35 -1.28 -46.66
CA SER A 738 38.36 -2.32 -46.41
C SER A 738 37.72 -3.59 -45.83
N ILE A 739 36.81 -3.44 -44.87
CA ILE A 739 36.09 -4.56 -44.23
C ILE A 739 34.59 -4.29 -44.28
N PHE A 740 33.84 -5.22 -44.88
CA PHE A 740 32.38 -5.16 -44.97
C PHE A 740 31.71 -5.83 -43.77
N THR A 741 30.52 -5.38 -43.39
CA THR A 741 29.71 -6.02 -42.36
C THR A 741 28.94 -7.23 -42.92
N PRO A 742 28.53 -8.20 -42.08
CA PRO A 742 27.71 -9.34 -42.52
C PRO A 742 26.33 -8.96 -43.08
N THR A 743 25.80 -7.79 -42.70
CA THR A 743 24.45 -7.32 -43.06
C THR A 743 24.44 -6.24 -44.13
N GLY A 744 25.60 -5.92 -44.72
CA GLY A 744 25.75 -4.81 -45.67
C GLY A 744 26.22 -3.52 -44.99
N GLY A 745 27.12 -2.80 -45.65
CA GLY A 745 27.82 -1.64 -45.10
C GLY A 745 29.30 -1.89 -44.83
N CYS A 746 30.00 -0.86 -44.35
CA CYS A 746 31.41 -0.92 -44.02
C CYS A 746 31.63 -0.89 -42.50
N SER A 747 32.59 -1.69 -42.00
CA SER A 747 33.09 -1.61 -40.62
C SER A 747 34.48 -1.00 -40.54
N LEU A 748 35.25 -0.98 -41.64
CA LEU A 748 36.55 -0.34 -41.71
C LEU A 748 36.78 0.26 -43.10
N CYS A 749 37.00 1.57 -43.18
CA CYS A 749 37.27 2.27 -44.43
C CYS A 749 38.74 2.12 -44.88
N LYS A 750 38.99 2.31 -46.18
CA LYS A 750 40.35 2.45 -46.73
C LYS A 750 40.93 3.82 -46.39
N ASP A 751 42.26 3.94 -46.44
CA ASP A 751 42.95 5.21 -46.29
C ASP A 751 42.40 6.28 -47.25
N GLY A 752 42.31 7.52 -46.77
CA GLY A 752 41.61 8.61 -47.45
C GLY A 752 40.08 8.64 -47.24
N TYR A 753 39.52 7.75 -46.41
CA TYR A 753 38.11 7.75 -46.02
C TYR A 753 37.96 7.50 -44.51
N PHE A 754 36.94 8.11 -43.89
CA PHE A 754 36.54 7.84 -42.51
C PHE A 754 35.17 7.19 -42.44
N LEU A 755 34.96 6.37 -41.40
CA LEU A 755 33.69 5.67 -41.19
C LEU A 755 32.65 6.63 -40.61
N ASN A 756 31.49 6.72 -41.26
CA ASN A 756 30.31 7.40 -40.74
C ASN A 756 29.11 6.44 -40.82
N GLU A 757 28.65 5.97 -39.66
CA GLU A 757 27.72 4.85 -39.52
C GLU A 757 28.25 3.59 -40.23
N PHE A 758 27.69 3.26 -41.40
CA PHE A 758 28.09 2.15 -42.26
C PHE A 758 28.67 2.62 -43.60
N ASP A 759 28.85 3.93 -43.79
CA ASP A 759 29.39 4.53 -45.01
C ASP A 759 30.85 4.97 -44.82
N CYS A 760 31.60 5.05 -45.93
CA CYS A 760 32.95 5.58 -45.95
C CYS A 760 32.97 6.92 -46.68
N ILE A 761 33.11 8.00 -45.91
CA ILE A 761 33.14 9.36 -46.40
C ILE A 761 34.58 9.77 -46.68
N LYS A 762 34.81 10.41 -47.83
CA LYS A 762 36.16 10.81 -48.25
C LYS A 762 36.70 11.88 -47.31
N CYS A 763 37.95 11.72 -46.88
CA CYS A 763 38.67 12.73 -46.12
C CYS A 763 38.86 14.02 -46.94
N PRO A 764 39.07 15.18 -46.28
CA PRO A 764 39.57 16.38 -46.93
C PRO A 764 40.86 16.11 -47.71
N ILE A 765 41.08 16.82 -48.83
CA ILE A 765 42.16 16.53 -49.78
C ILE A 765 43.55 16.74 -49.16
N GLU A 766 43.64 17.57 -48.13
CA GLU A 766 44.85 17.86 -47.37
C GLU A 766 45.20 16.76 -46.35
N CYS A 767 44.28 15.82 -46.08
CA CYS A 767 44.48 14.70 -45.16
C CYS A 767 44.76 13.40 -45.90
N LYS A 768 45.71 12.61 -45.38
CA LYS A 768 45.93 11.21 -45.80
C LYS A 768 45.04 10.25 -45.01
N THR A 769 44.92 10.49 -43.70
CA THR A 769 43.93 9.84 -42.83
C THR A 769 43.24 10.90 -41.98
N CYS A 770 41.96 10.68 -41.67
CA CYS A 770 41.15 11.64 -40.93
C CYS A 770 40.17 10.93 -39.98
N PHE A 771 39.72 11.67 -38.97
CA PHE A 771 38.60 11.31 -38.11
C PHE A 771 37.55 12.40 -38.25
N TYR A 772 36.44 12.06 -38.94
CA TYR A 772 35.50 13.06 -39.46
C TYR A 772 36.22 14.13 -40.30
N GLU A 773 36.02 15.41 -40.00
CA GLU A 773 36.65 16.53 -40.71
C GLU A 773 38.06 16.87 -40.19
N HIS A 774 38.55 16.17 -39.16
CA HIS A 774 39.88 16.43 -38.58
C HIS A 774 40.94 15.53 -39.20
N CYS A 775 42.02 16.11 -39.73
CA CYS A 775 43.16 15.33 -40.23
C CYS A 775 43.92 14.67 -39.07
N LEU A 776 44.17 13.36 -39.20
CA LEU A 776 45.07 12.61 -38.32
C LEU A 776 46.49 12.59 -38.88
N THR A 777 46.62 12.46 -40.20
CA THR A 777 47.88 12.60 -40.92
C THR A 777 47.68 13.43 -42.18
N CYS A 778 48.66 14.25 -42.53
CA CYS A 778 48.60 15.09 -43.71
C CYS A 778 48.94 14.30 -44.98
N ALA A 779 48.37 14.73 -46.09
CA ALA A 779 48.79 14.28 -47.42
C ALA A 779 50.30 14.51 -47.62
N ASP A 780 50.93 13.73 -48.50
CA ASP A 780 52.38 13.72 -48.64
C ASP A 780 52.97 15.10 -49.06
N ASP A 781 52.16 15.96 -49.69
CA ASP A 781 52.50 17.33 -50.08
C ASP A 781 52.11 18.41 -49.05
N CYS A 782 51.61 17.99 -47.88
CA CYS A 782 51.17 18.85 -46.80
C CYS A 782 51.97 18.59 -45.51
N TYR A 783 51.91 19.54 -44.58
CA TYR A 783 52.48 19.44 -43.23
C TYR A 783 51.46 19.88 -42.18
N GLN A 784 51.59 19.37 -40.97
CA GLN A 784 50.69 19.68 -39.87
C GLN A 784 51.10 20.99 -39.20
N HIS A 785 50.18 21.95 -39.22
CA HIS A 785 50.28 23.22 -38.53
C HIS A 785 49.97 23.06 -37.04
N TYR A 786 50.38 24.02 -36.19
CA TYR A 786 50.23 23.93 -34.73
C TYR A 786 48.79 23.78 -34.24
N ASN A 787 47.80 24.18 -35.05
CA ASN A 787 46.37 24.04 -34.76
C ASN A 787 45.77 22.70 -35.23
N GLY A 788 46.60 21.76 -35.71
CA GLY A 788 46.18 20.45 -36.20
C GLY A 788 45.70 20.43 -37.66
N SER A 789 45.66 21.58 -38.36
CA SER A 789 45.31 21.63 -39.79
C SER A 789 46.49 21.25 -40.69
N CYS A 790 46.20 20.66 -41.85
CA CYS A 790 47.22 20.31 -42.84
C CYS A 790 47.36 21.42 -43.88
N LEU A 791 48.55 21.99 -43.99
CA LEU A 791 48.86 23.07 -44.93
C LEU A 791 49.84 22.58 -46.00
N PRO A 792 49.78 23.09 -47.24
CA PRO A 792 50.71 22.71 -48.30
C PRO A 792 52.17 23.04 -47.94
N LYS A 793 53.10 22.13 -48.21
CA LYS A 793 54.53 22.30 -47.90
C LYS A 793 55.17 23.50 -48.61
N ASN A 794 54.63 23.94 -49.73
CA ASN A 794 55.13 25.12 -50.47
C ASN A 794 54.86 26.45 -49.75
N THR A 795 54.02 26.47 -48.71
CA THR A 795 53.77 27.67 -47.90
C THR A 795 54.86 27.91 -46.86
N LEU A 796 55.66 26.89 -46.55
CA LEU A 796 56.80 26.96 -45.63
C LEU A 796 58.03 27.56 -46.32
N GLN A 797 58.48 28.71 -45.83
CA GLN A 797 59.70 29.36 -46.30
C GLN A 797 60.82 29.22 -45.26
N GLY A 798 62.07 29.25 -45.71
CA GLY A 798 63.22 29.27 -44.81
C GLY A 798 63.62 27.91 -44.22
N CYS A 799 63.09 26.78 -44.70
CA CYS A 799 63.52 25.45 -44.26
C CYS A 799 64.84 25.03 -44.91
N ALA A 800 65.79 24.51 -44.12
CA ALA A 800 67.11 24.04 -44.57
C ALA A 800 67.11 22.56 -44.98
N VAL A 801 66.12 21.80 -44.53
CA VAL A 801 65.93 20.37 -44.79
C VAL A 801 64.65 20.13 -45.57
N GLU A 802 64.46 18.91 -46.08
CA GLU A 802 63.19 18.53 -46.70
C GLU A 802 62.04 18.63 -45.69
N ILE A 803 60.92 19.23 -46.12
CA ILE A 803 59.75 19.44 -45.27
C ILE A 803 59.01 18.11 -45.12
N THR A 804 58.84 17.67 -43.87
CA THR A 804 58.11 16.44 -43.54
C THR A 804 56.64 16.75 -43.26
N GLN A 805 55.82 15.70 -43.05
CA GLN A 805 54.43 15.88 -42.60
C GLN A 805 54.31 16.58 -41.23
N PHE A 806 55.40 16.69 -40.46
CA PHE A 806 55.46 17.41 -39.18
C PHE A 806 56.02 18.83 -39.32
N GLY A 807 56.16 19.34 -40.55
CA GLY A 807 56.70 20.66 -40.84
C GLY A 807 58.22 20.65 -41.00
N CYS A 808 58.83 21.80 -40.74
CA CYS A 808 60.26 22.02 -40.88
C CYS A 808 60.99 21.78 -39.56
N THR A 809 62.01 20.90 -39.55
CA THR A 809 62.79 20.58 -38.35
C THR A 809 64.08 21.40 -38.21
N GLN A 810 64.54 22.05 -39.28
CA GLN A 810 65.75 22.90 -39.29
C GLN A 810 65.60 24.09 -40.25
N CYS A 811 65.86 25.30 -39.78
CA CYS A 811 65.76 26.52 -40.56
C CYS A 811 67.09 26.94 -41.20
N LYS A 812 67.02 27.61 -42.35
CA LYS A 812 68.16 28.26 -43.01
C LYS A 812 68.63 29.45 -42.18
N ASP A 813 69.90 29.82 -42.34
CA ASP A 813 70.42 31.10 -41.85
C ASP A 813 69.48 32.25 -42.27
N GLY A 814 69.18 33.16 -41.34
CA GLY A 814 68.19 34.21 -41.49
C GLY A 814 66.76 33.84 -41.06
N PHE A 815 66.53 32.61 -40.57
CA PHE A 815 65.25 32.16 -40.01
C PHE A 815 65.43 31.41 -38.68
N PHE A 816 64.48 31.56 -37.74
CA PHE A 816 64.41 30.79 -36.50
C PHE A 816 63.22 29.83 -36.52
N HIS A 817 63.34 28.72 -35.79
CA HIS A 817 62.29 27.71 -35.71
C HIS A 817 61.21 28.12 -34.70
N ASP A 818 59.97 28.22 -35.16
CA ASP A 818 58.79 28.48 -34.34
C ASP A 818 57.74 27.41 -34.65
N ILE A 819 57.53 26.46 -33.73
CA ILE A 819 56.52 25.38 -33.79
C ILE A 819 56.27 24.85 -35.21
N ASN A 820 57.15 23.97 -35.69
CA ASN A 820 57.11 23.29 -36.99
C ASN A 820 57.28 24.21 -38.22
N ILE A 821 57.49 25.51 -38.04
CA ILE A 821 57.75 26.47 -39.12
C ILE A 821 59.03 27.29 -38.90
N CYS A 822 59.51 27.94 -39.96
CA CYS A 822 60.66 28.84 -39.92
C CYS A 822 60.20 30.28 -40.13
N LYS A 823 60.44 31.13 -39.13
CA LYS A 823 60.13 32.57 -39.19
C LYS A 823 61.38 33.37 -39.46
N GLN A 824 61.25 34.42 -40.27
CA GLN A 824 62.39 35.25 -40.64
C GLN A 824 62.93 36.01 -39.42
N CYS A 825 64.25 36.00 -39.26
CA CYS A 825 64.94 36.86 -38.32
C CYS A 825 64.78 38.34 -38.68
N ASN A 826 65.02 39.23 -37.73
CA ASN A 826 65.28 40.64 -38.05
C ASN A 826 66.42 40.73 -39.08
N LYS A 827 66.29 41.62 -40.07
CA LYS A 827 67.22 41.81 -41.19
C LYS A 827 68.67 42.10 -40.76
N THR A 828 68.89 42.52 -39.52
CA THR A 828 70.23 42.76 -38.96
C THR A 828 70.92 41.48 -38.48
N CYS A 829 70.18 40.40 -38.21
CA CYS A 829 70.72 39.12 -37.80
C CYS A 829 71.10 38.24 -38.99
N ARG A 830 72.21 37.50 -38.87
CA ARG A 830 72.56 36.39 -39.76
C ARG A 830 71.94 35.07 -39.30
N THR A 831 71.97 34.80 -38.00
CA THR A 831 71.20 33.72 -37.35
C THR A 831 70.53 34.28 -36.10
N CYS A 832 69.38 33.73 -35.70
CA CYS A 832 68.63 34.18 -34.54
C CYS A 832 67.86 33.02 -33.88
N ASN A 833 67.51 33.18 -32.61
CA ASN A 833 66.62 32.26 -31.87
C ASN A 833 65.16 32.76 -31.84
N GLU A 834 64.96 34.07 -31.92
CA GLU A 834 63.66 34.73 -32.07
C GLU A 834 63.80 35.95 -32.98
N TYR A 835 62.68 36.58 -33.38
CA TYR A 835 62.69 37.70 -34.34
C TYR A 835 63.74 38.77 -34.01
N ASN A 836 63.90 39.17 -32.74
CA ASN A 836 64.87 40.20 -32.32
C ASN A 836 66.07 39.65 -31.51
N GLU A 837 66.19 38.33 -31.35
CA GLU A 837 67.29 37.70 -30.60
C GLU A 837 68.29 37.06 -31.56
N CYS A 838 69.22 37.85 -32.07
CA CYS A 838 70.27 37.34 -32.94
C CYS A 838 71.20 36.38 -32.15
N THR A 839 71.73 35.39 -32.85
CA THR A 839 72.86 34.55 -32.40
C THR A 839 74.13 34.84 -33.20
N SER A 840 73.98 35.43 -34.40
CA SER A 840 75.08 35.99 -35.19
C SER A 840 74.59 37.16 -36.05
N CYS A 841 75.50 38.03 -36.48
CA CYS A 841 75.19 39.23 -37.24
C CYS A 841 75.62 39.13 -38.71
N ASN A 842 74.93 39.89 -39.55
CA ASN A 842 75.36 40.11 -40.93
C ASN A 842 76.69 40.88 -40.94
N GLU A 843 77.40 40.78 -42.06
CA GLU A 843 78.70 41.44 -42.24
C GLU A 843 78.58 42.94 -41.93
N GLU A 844 79.60 43.51 -41.27
CA GLU A 844 79.66 44.93 -40.83
C GLU A 844 78.79 45.32 -39.60
N LEU A 845 78.08 44.38 -38.97
CA LEU A 845 77.34 44.61 -37.72
C LEU A 845 77.99 43.91 -36.52
N VAL A 846 77.90 44.52 -35.33
CA VAL A 846 78.49 43.99 -34.09
C VAL A 846 77.41 43.32 -33.23
N PHE A 847 77.70 42.10 -32.76
CA PHE A 847 76.83 41.38 -31.83
C PHE A 847 76.95 41.92 -30.41
N SER A 848 75.85 42.43 -29.86
CA SER A 848 75.80 42.94 -28.48
C SER A 848 74.43 42.69 -27.85
N ARG A 849 74.41 42.01 -26.69
CA ARG A 849 73.20 41.68 -25.91
C ARG A 849 72.07 41.10 -26.78
N SER A 850 72.36 40.05 -27.53
CA SER A 850 71.42 39.35 -28.42
C SER A 850 70.88 40.20 -29.59
N ARG A 851 71.52 41.34 -29.93
CA ARG A 851 71.15 42.19 -31.06
C ARG A 851 72.36 42.55 -31.92
N CYS A 852 72.09 42.83 -33.20
CA CYS A 852 73.10 43.28 -34.16
C CYS A 852 72.97 44.79 -34.35
N ILE A 853 74.03 45.51 -33.98
CA ILE A 853 74.08 46.98 -34.03
C ILE A 853 75.14 47.45 -35.03
N SER A 854 74.86 48.57 -35.72
CA SER A 854 75.82 49.21 -36.63
C SER A 854 76.98 49.83 -35.86
N LEU A 855 78.17 49.78 -36.45
CA LEU A 855 79.39 50.40 -35.93
C LEU A 855 79.25 51.92 -35.69
N GLU A 856 78.40 52.60 -36.47
CA GLU A 856 78.10 54.03 -36.28
C GLU A 856 77.39 54.34 -34.96
N GLY A 857 76.75 53.34 -34.33
CA GLY A 857 76.03 53.49 -33.06
C GLY A 857 76.89 53.30 -31.80
N ILE A 858 78.19 53.01 -31.93
CA ILE A 858 79.09 52.73 -30.80
C ILE A 858 80.10 53.87 -30.65
N ASN A 859 79.81 54.83 -29.77
CA ASN A 859 80.75 55.89 -29.45
C ASN A 859 82.02 55.33 -28.78
N HIS A 860 83.20 55.69 -29.32
CA HIS A 860 84.55 55.33 -28.86
C HIS A 860 85.13 53.95 -29.28
N CYS A 861 84.60 53.26 -30.27
CA CYS A 861 85.25 52.05 -30.81
C CYS A 861 86.44 52.42 -31.72
N LYS A 862 87.68 52.02 -31.36
CA LYS A 862 88.90 52.34 -32.13
C LYS A 862 89.59 51.16 -32.83
N ILE A 863 89.42 49.89 -32.39
CA ILE A 863 90.00 48.68 -33.03
C ILE A 863 89.14 47.43 -32.71
N ILE A 864 88.92 46.54 -33.68
CA ILE A 864 88.37 45.18 -33.50
C ILE A 864 89.52 44.16 -33.68
N LEU A 865 89.77 43.32 -32.67
CA LEU A 865 90.66 42.16 -32.78
C LEU A 865 89.85 40.93 -33.21
N GLN A 866 90.06 40.43 -34.43
CA GLN A 866 89.53 39.14 -34.86
C GLN A 866 90.40 38.01 -34.26
N ILE A 867 89.88 37.33 -33.23
CA ILE A 867 90.42 36.02 -32.82
C ILE A 867 89.69 34.95 -33.63
N LYS A 868 90.37 34.33 -34.60
CA LYS A 868 89.95 33.05 -35.19
C LYS A 868 90.22 31.95 -34.17
N MET A 869 89.17 31.40 -33.54
CA MET A 869 89.27 30.12 -32.85
C MET A 869 88.93 28.99 -33.83
N SER A 870 89.94 28.16 -34.12
CA SER A 870 89.78 26.86 -34.76
C SER A 870 89.08 25.89 -33.80
N LYS A 871 87.98 25.26 -34.23
CA LYS A 871 87.29 24.19 -33.50
C LYS A 871 88.19 22.96 -33.34
N MET A 872 88.32 22.47 -32.11
CA MET A 872 88.46 21.04 -31.80
C MET A 872 87.07 20.41 -31.72
#